data_AF-A0A1Y2HX60-F1
#
_entry.id   AF-A0A1Y2HX60-F1
#
_cell.length_a   1.000
_cell.length_b   1.000
_cell.length_c   1.000
_cell.angle_alpha   90.00
_cell.angle_beta   90.00
_cell.angle_gamma   90.00
#
_symmetry.space_group_name_H-M   'P 1'
#
loop_
_entity.id
_entity.type
_entity.pdbx_description
1 polymer ?
#
loop_
_entity_poly.entity_id
_entity_poly.type
_entity_poly.pdbx_seq_one_letter_code
_entity_poly.pdbx_strand_id
1 'polypeptide(L)'
;MTTPNNKHAPVADTVMTNTTPNSILPHELWFVIFSLCKSTSHLPAAFRSDLFKPGALPYRIWTHRIVFIDRNLYPSAGRLSPTYRHGQLNSWYPSVAQIGSPVAHHLRGQSERLLEASQGKTAATTSSLVTKPLVDWLFSPSGSFGQQHQWYKDEQTWDWIAELQLVRDRLEFGALSEQDDEDDDDGNEWSDSIFPMHPAAGPFPAPASSTESCRPCPVPNWRLIPDAFLLVTFAIHTSQVDLLESTLHHMRSALPSTFATASKPFSFWTLVMLNSLDNQRACLSEIVYLGNDPAMTYPTFLCFVAILEWSFSSLQVLLRVFEDTLDLTAALALFTSNEHSLECILISLNHVTSPDTCTSVLAILDWFKKCHAKINSTRFPFVSFYIHSSYPLFAEVFMTYDLVYLTSIPKGDPTRGNLGTAVVDWVCKGHAGLLDVALDHGIVNQMGMGRVLRQAALTEDAEMAEKVLQMVDTEEIKYLVLNALDSHIHMEFESTFDPPSAYCFLLNLLVTHGGGGGGGGGSRAANDPNQLLIDHSQHWPRELLSILLFKCPETNTLLFSWDYPRHLIQHLAWAQSMHTIYHGWARLMGSLIDCCGADGYDWREPELDGGQVSTVSAIRLISLMHEYGPMEDAEEYKVSPEAAGVISALVGATRDKLPPRRFSTLVSPLFLTMLGSLVDAVTSFPRPRPLSTTEIGCPLAAHNVFVDAMLALDREFTVSHVRFEVATTVWVWPKFSVDEIKFGHGLTANRAIALVRAAVEAKQVTVVSMVLSTIAVDVRDSNEFARGLAGLARRWQHVCKQVFVSGMDQSEWPDGWAKVASHLPLPEDGEEEDGVGHLSSCEVFDLFG
;
A
#
# COMPACT_ATOMS: atom_id res chain seq x y z
N MET A 1 -24.00 10.85 45.47
CA MET A 1 -24.99 11.65 44.71
C MET A 1 -24.24 12.74 43.97
N THR A 2 -23.69 12.38 42.82
CA THR A 2 -22.91 13.23 41.93
C THR A 2 -23.22 12.70 40.52
N THR A 3 -23.95 13.49 39.75
CA THR A 3 -24.35 13.17 38.37
C THR A 3 -23.13 13.18 37.45
N PRO A 4 -22.86 12.13 36.67
CA PRO A 4 -21.89 12.22 35.59
C PRO A 4 -22.55 12.88 34.38
N ASN A 5 -21.91 13.93 33.88
CA ASN A 5 -22.20 14.59 32.61
C ASN A 5 -21.88 13.63 31.46
N ASN A 6 -22.85 12.85 31.01
CA ASN A 6 -22.81 12.20 29.71
C ASN A 6 -23.24 13.21 28.64
N LYS A 7 -22.27 13.95 28.11
CA LYS A 7 -22.37 14.60 26.79
C LYS A 7 -21.32 13.97 25.88
N HIS A 8 -21.49 12.69 25.55
CA HIS A 8 -20.98 12.18 24.29
C HIS A 8 -21.98 12.56 23.21
N ALA A 9 -21.62 13.56 22.42
CA ALA A 9 -22.24 13.77 21.12
C ALA A 9 -22.08 12.48 20.30
N PRO A 10 -23.07 12.07 19.50
CA PRO A 10 -22.84 11.00 18.53
C PRO A 10 -21.68 11.44 17.66
N VAL A 11 -20.62 10.64 17.65
CA VAL A 11 -19.56 10.71 16.65
C VAL A 11 -20.29 10.64 15.31
N ALA A 12 -20.34 11.76 14.61
CA ALA A 12 -20.87 11.78 13.26
C ALA A 12 -20.03 10.79 12.48
N ASP A 13 -20.70 9.76 11.93
CA ASP A 13 -20.14 8.84 10.96
C ASP A 13 -19.49 9.68 9.87
N THR A 14 -18.18 9.90 10.03
CA THR A 14 -17.35 10.44 8.99
C THR A 14 -17.15 9.24 8.10
N VAL A 15 -18.13 9.01 7.23
CA VAL A 15 -18.01 8.12 6.09
C VAL A 15 -16.72 8.56 5.43
N MET A 16 -15.65 7.78 5.66
CA MET A 16 -14.47 7.83 4.83
C MET A 16 -14.98 7.45 3.45
N THR A 17 -15.32 8.47 2.67
CA THR A 17 -15.46 8.36 1.24
C THR A 17 -14.09 7.95 0.76
N ASN A 18 -13.87 6.64 0.67
CA ASN A 18 -12.77 6.02 -0.04
C ASN A 18 -12.91 6.48 -1.48
N THR A 19 -12.33 7.65 -1.74
CA THR A 19 -12.05 8.16 -3.06
C THR A 19 -10.98 7.22 -3.61
N THR A 20 -11.43 6.24 -4.38
CA THR A 20 -10.52 5.51 -5.25
C THR A 20 -9.83 6.50 -6.19
N PRO A 21 -8.65 6.16 -6.76
CA PRO A 21 -7.92 7.01 -7.73
C PRO A 21 -8.70 7.40 -9.01
N ASN A 22 -9.98 7.05 -9.10
CA ASN A 22 -10.87 7.26 -10.23
C ASN A 22 -11.66 8.58 -10.16
N SER A 23 -11.41 9.45 -9.17
CA SER A 23 -12.13 10.72 -9.00
C SER A 23 -11.65 11.89 -9.87
N ILE A 24 -10.74 11.67 -10.83
CA ILE A 24 -10.28 12.72 -11.74
C ILE A 24 -11.00 12.61 -13.09
N LEU A 25 -12.14 13.29 -13.18
CA LEU A 25 -12.79 13.68 -14.44
C LEU A 25 -12.31 15.10 -14.81
N PRO A 26 -11.89 15.38 -16.06
CA PRO A 26 -11.86 16.76 -16.54
C PRO A 26 -13.27 17.20 -16.92
N HIS A 27 -13.60 18.41 -16.49
CA HIS A 27 -14.87 19.13 -16.64
C HIS A 27 -15.34 19.41 -18.09
N GLU A 28 -14.74 18.79 -19.11
CA GLU A 28 -14.92 19.14 -20.52
C GLU A 28 -16.06 18.37 -21.21
N LEU A 29 -16.49 17.23 -20.63
CA LEU A 29 -17.66 16.46 -21.09
C LEU A 29 -19.01 17.11 -20.75
N TRP A 30 -19.01 18.14 -19.89
CA TRP A 30 -20.21 18.83 -19.45
C TRP A 30 -20.74 19.84 -20.50
N PHE A 31 -19.91 20.26 -21.45
CA PHE A 31 -20.31 21.21 -22.51
C PHE A 31 -21.28 20.62 -23.55
N VAL A 32 -21.22 19.31 -23.79
CA VAL A 32 -22.07 18.62 -24.77
C VAL A 32 -23.46 18.35 -24.20
N ILE A 33 -23.54 18.05 -22.89
CA ILE A 33 -24.79 17.71 -22.20
C ILE A 33 -25.73 18.92 -22.12
N PHE A 34 -25.20 20.12 -21.86
CA PHE A 34 -26.03 21.33 -21.76
C PHE A 34 -26.49 21.91 -23.11
N SER A 35 -25.89 21.49 -24.23
CA SER A 35 -26.34 21.88 -25.59
C SER A 35 -27.61 21.16 -26.05
N LEU A 36 -28.02 20.09 -25.34
CA LEU A 36 -29.17 19.25 -25.67
C LEU A 36 -30.39 19.50 -24.76
N CYS A 37 -30.32 20.44 -23.81
CA CYS A 37 -31.42 20.76 -22.89
C CYS A 37 -32.07 22.11 -23.24
N LYS A 38 -33.41 22.19 -23.22
CA LYS A 38 -34.10 23.49 -23.06
C LYS A 38 -33.90 23.96 -21.63
N SER A 39 -33.46 25.20 -21.47
CA SER A 39 -33.37 25.91 -20.19
C SER A 39 -34.66 25.78 -19.37
N THR A 40 -34.53 25.37 -18.10
CA THR A 40 -35.60 25.42 -17.09
C THR A 40 -35.19 26.33 -15.93
N SER A 41 -36.16 26.86 -15.18
CA SER A 41 -35.97 27.82 -14.09
C SER A 41 -35.21 27.31 -12.86
N HIS A 42 -34.81 26.02 -12.83
CA HIS A 42 -34.19 25.36 -11.67
C HIS A 42 -32.69 25.09 -11.81
N LEU A 43 -32.02 25.57 -12.86
CA LEU A 43 -30.56 25.50 -12.97
C LEU A 43 -29.87 26.53 -12.04
N PRO A 44 -28.72 26.20 -11.40
CA PRO A 44 -27.90 27.18 -10.67
C PRO A 44 -27.49 28.37 -11.56
N ALA A 45 -27.32 29.56 -10.97
CA ALA A 45 -27.15 30.82 -11.70
C ALA A 45 -25.97 30.86 -12.69
N ALA A 46 -24.95 30.01 -12.52
CA ALA A 46 -23.78 29.90 -13.40
C ALA A 46 -24.09 29.33 -14.80
N PHE A 47 -25.25 28.70 -15.02
CA PHE A 47 -25.60 27.96 -16.25
C PHE A 47 -26.65 28.67 -17.14
N ARG A 48 -26.77 30.01 -17.06
CA ARG A 48 -27.84 30.80 -17.73
C ARG A 48 -27.31 31.92 -18.67
N SER A 49 -26.40 31.64 -19.60
CA SER A 49 -25.80 32.66 -20.51
C SER A 49 -26.47 32.73 -21.91
N ASP A 50 -26.50 33.93 -22.51
CA ASP A 50 -27.24 34.31 -23.75
C ASP A 50 -26.69 33.74 -25.08
N LEU A 51 -25.66 32.89 -25.06
CA LEU A 51 -24.95 32.43 -26.25
C LEU A 51 -25.67 31.37 -27.12
N PHE A 52 -26.86 30.88 -26.72
CA PHE A 52 -27.53 29.73 -27.37
C PHE A 52 -28.93 30.09 -27.93
N LYS A 53 -28.98 30.71 -29.11
CA LYS A 53 -30.24 30.99 -29.83
C LYS A 53 -30.62 29.88 -30.84
N PRO A 54 -31.92 29.58 -31.01
CA PRO A 54 -32.42 28.65 -32.03
C PRO A 54 -32.03 29.12 -33.44
N GLY A 55 -31.43 28.24 -34.24
CA GLY A 55 -30.99 28.54 -35.62
C GLY A 55 -29.48 28.40 -35.87
N ALA A 56 -28.67 28.23 -34.82
CA ALA A 56 -27.27 27.85 -34.99
C ALA A 56 -27.17 26.36 -35.36
N LEU A 57 -26.84 26.11 -36.63
CA LEU A 57 -26.78 24.81 -37.29
C LEU A 57 -25.64 23.90 -36.75
N PRO A 58 -25.93 22.75 -36.11
CA PRO A 58 -24.91 21.83 -35.58
C PRO A 58 -24.60 20.66 -36.54
N TYR A 59 -24.89 20.79 -37.85
CA TYR A 59 -24.78 19.69 -38.81
C TYR A 59 -23.33 19.24 -39.09
N ARG A 60 -22.31 20.00 -38.65
CA ARG A 60 -20.89 19.67 -38.93
C ARG A 60 -20.18 18.81 -37.89
N ILE A 61 -20.83 18.48 -36.76
CA ILE A 61 -20.18 17.69 -35.68
C ILE A 61 -20.49 16.19 -35.81
N TRP A 62 -21.44 15.82 -36.67
CA TRP A 62 -21.85 14.42 -36.88
C TRP A 62 -20.98 13.69 -37.91
N THR A 63 -20.21 14.41 -38.72
CA THR A 63 -19.37 13.85 -39.79
C THR A 63 -17.95 13.44 -39.34
N HIS A 64 -17.60 13.53 -38.06
CA HIS A 64 -16.23 13.21 -37.58
C HIS A 64 -16.16 12.12 -36.51
N ARG A 65 -17.04 11.12 -36.53
CA ARG A 65 -16.85 9.91 -35.72
C ARG A 65 -16.74 8.67 -36.61
N ILE A 66 -15.60 8.60 -37.28
CA ILE A 66 -15.06 7.40 -37.91
C ILE A 66 -14.63 6.48 -36.77
N VAL A 67 -15.38 5.41 -36.54
CA VAL A 67 -15.05 4.36 -35.57
C VAL A 67 -14.54 3.18 -36.36
N PHE A 68 -13.34 3.35 -36.93
CA PHE A 68 -12.31 2.37 -37.26
C PHE A 68 -11.17 3.20 -37.85
N ILE A 69 -10.20 3.56 -37.02
CA ILE A 69 -8.88 3.94 -37.53
C ILE A 69 -7.89 3.08 -36.75
N ASP A 70 -7.38 2.10 -37.48
CA ASP A 70 -6.13 1.42 -37.20
C ASP A 70 -5.06 2.47 -36.82
N ARG A 71 -4.37 2.23 -35.70
CA ARG A 71 -3.39 3.16 -35.13
C ARG A 71 -2.25 3.45 -36.11
N ASN A 72 -2.06 2.60 -37.11
CA ASN A 72 -0.95 2.62 -38.05
C ASN A 72 -1.24 3.45 -39.32
N LEU A 73 -2.49 3.90 -39.50
CA LEU A 73 -2.89 4.82 -40.58
C LEU A 73 -2.93 6.31 -40.16
N TYR A 74 -2.89 6.62 -38.87
CA TYR A 74 -2.84 8.01 -38.35
C TYR A 74 -2.07 8.09 -37.01
N PRO A 75 -0.74 8.23 -37.04
CA PRO A 75 0.13 8.19 -35.85
C PRO A 75 -0.20 9.25 -34.78
N SER A 76 -0.81 10.37 -35.17
CA SER A 76 -1.18 11.45 -34.26
C SER A 76 -2.41 11.16 -33.37
N ALA A 77 -3.16 10.08 -33.64
CA ALA A 77 -4.34 9.68 -32.85
C ALA A 77 -3.98 9.06 -31.49
N GLY A 78 -2.72 8.66 -31.27
CA GLY A 78 -2.23 8.10 -30.01
C GLY A 78 -2.30 9.02 -28.79
N ARG A 79 -2.66 10.31 -28.97
CA ARG A 79 -2.78 11.30 -27.89
C ARG A 79 -4.21 11.59 -27.43
N LEU A 80 -5.24 10.93 -28.00
CA LEU A 80 -6.66 11.29 -27.77
C LEU A 80 -7.55 10.13 -27.31
N SER A 81 -7.01 8.99 -26.87
CA SER A 81 -7.79 7.87 -26.31
C SER A 81 -7.75 7.86 -24.77
N PRO A 82 -8.89 7.90 -24.05
CA PRO A 82 -8.87 8.00 -22.58
C PRO A 82 -8.55 6.69 -21.83
N THR A 83 -8.53 5.51 -22.45
CA THR A 83 -8.18 4.27 -21.71
C THR A 83 -7.31 3.31 -22.52
N TYR A 84 -5.99 3.47 -22.38
CA TYR A 84 -4.92 2.56 -22.81
C TYR A 84 -5.14 1.09 -22.37
N ARG A 85 -5.90 0.86 -21.28
CA ARG A 85 -6.10 -0.47 -20.67
C ARG A 85 -6.95 -1.45 -21.50
N HIS A 86 -7.98 -1.00 -22.22
CA HIS A 86 -8.84 -1.93 -22.95
C HIS A 86 -8.18 -2.50 -24.22
N GLY A 87 -7.33 -1.70 -24.88
CA GLY A 87 -6.50 -2.18 -25.98
C GLY A 87 -5.49 -3.23 -25.51
N GLN A 88 -4.83 -2.99 -24.37
CA GLN A 88 -3.92 -3.98 -23.78
C GLN A 88 -4.63 -5.26 -23.34
N LEU A 89 -5.80 -5.17 -22.70
CA LEU A 89 -6.54 -6.37 -22.28
C LEU A 89 -7.06 -7.19 -23.47
N ASN A 90 -7.60 -6.54 -24.51
CA ASN A 90 -7.98 -7.25 -25.74
C ASN A 90 -6.75 -7.86 -26.43
N SER A 91 -5.56 -7.26 -26.31
CA SER A 91 -4.32 -7.84 -26.82
C SER A 91 -3.83 -9.03 -25.99
N TRP A 92 -4.09 -9.05 -24.69
CA TRP A 92 -3.70 -10.16 -23.79
C TRP A 92 -4.68 -11.34 -23.89
N TYR A 93 -5.95 -11.10 -24.22
CA TYR A 93 -6.99 -12.11 -24.31
C TYR A 93 -7.79 -12.00 -25.62
N PRO A 94 -7.15 -12.24 -26.79
CA PRO A 94 -7.79 -12.04 -28.09
C PRO A 94 -9.02 -12.93 -28.30
N SER A 95 -9.05 -14.11 -27.67
CA SER A 95 -10.17 -15.06 -27.72
C SER A 95 -11.44 -14.60 -26.99
N VAL A 96 -11.37 -13.53 -26.18
CA VAL A 96 -12.49 -12.98 -25.39
C VAL A 96 -12.69 -11.49 -25.66
N ALA A 97 -12.24 -11.02 -26.83
CA ALA A 97 -12.24 -9.62 -27.21
C ALA A 97 -13.66 -9.04 -27.34
N GLN A 98 -13.83 -7.74 -27.10
CA GLN A 98 -15.14 -7.07 -27.26
C GLN A 98 -15.25 -6.31 -28.57
N ILE A 99 -16.43 -6.40 -29.21
CA ILE A 99 -16.74 -5.65 -30.42
C ILE A 99 -17.00 -4.17 -30.07
N GLY A 100 -16.17 -3.27 -30.58
CA GLY A 100 -16.31 -1.82 -30.40
C GLY A 100 -17.36 -1.20 -31.33
N SER A 101 -18.64 -1.25 -30.96
CA SER A 101 -19.68 -0.46 -31.61
C SER A 101 -19.75 0.97 -31.02
N PRO A 102 -20.03 2.03 -31.82
CA PRO A 102 -20.36 3.35 -31.29
C PRO A 102 -21.52 3.30 -30.27
N VAL A 103 -22.44 2.36 -30.47
CA VAL A 103 -23.56 2.08 -29.55
C VAL A 103 -23.05 1.43 -28.27
N ALA A 104 -22.14 0.45 -28.35
CA ALA A 104 -21.54 -0.20 -27.16
C ALA A 104 -20.86 0.83 -26.25
N HIS A 105 -20.08 1.76 -26.83
CA HIS A 105 -19.46 2.85 -26.07
C HIS A 105 -20.50 3.78 -25.44
N HIS A 106 -21.58 4.11 -26.16
CA HIS A 106 -22.66 4.93 -25.63
C HIS A 106 -23.38 4.25 -24.47
N LEU A 107 -23.77 2.98 -24.63
CA LEU A 107 -24.48 2.20 -23.62
C LEU A 107 -23.60 1.96 -22.37
N ARG A 108 -22.30 1.67 -22.54
CA ARG A 108 -21.34 1.49 -21.44
C ARG A 108 -21.17 2.75 -20.60
N GLY A 109 -20.99 3.91 -21.25
CA GLY A 109 -20.87 5.18 -20.53
C GLY A 109 -22.15 5.59 -19.79
N GLN A 110 -23.30 5.01 -20.12
CA GLN A 110 -24.56 5.20 -19.40
C GLN A 110 -24.75 4.17 -18.28
N SER A 111 -24.37 2.90 -18.49
CA SER A 111 -24.46 1.86 -17.45
C SER A 111 -23.58 2.20 -16.24
N GLU A 112 -22.36 2.67 -16.46
CA GLU A 112 -21.43 3.09 -15.40
C GLU A 112 -21.99 4.27 -14.60
N ARG A 113 -22.59 5.26 -15.27
CA ARG A 113 -23.23 6.43 -14.62
C ARG A 113 -24.50 6.07 -13.84
N LEU A 114 -25.27 5.09 -14.30
CA LEU A 114 -26.47 4.59 -13.60
C LEU A 114 -26.09 3.76 -12.37
N LEU A 115 -25.02 2.96 -12.47
CA LEU A 115 -24.44 2.23 -11.35
C LEU A 115 -23.93 3.20 -10.27
N GLU A 116 -23.23 4.28 -10.64
CA GLU A 116 -22.76 5.31 -9.70
C GLU A 116 -23.91 6.14 -9.08
N ALA A 117 -24.95 6.48 -9.85
CA ALA A 117 -26.08 7.27 -9.35
C ALA A 117 -27.03 6.48 -8.42
N SER A 118 -27.00 5.15 -8.46
CA SER A 118 -27.86 4.28 -7.62
C SER A 118 -27.32 4.05 -6.20
N GLN A 119 -26.07 4.43 -5.92
CA GLN A 119 -25.40 4.17 -4.63
C GLN A 119 -25.73 5.15 -3.49
N GLY A 120 -26.88 5.84 -3.47
CA GLY A 120 -27.18 6.64 -2.27
C GLY A 120 -28.44 7.50 -2.17
N LYS A 121 -29.35 7.55 -3.15
CA LYS A 121 -30.61 8.31 -3.01
C LYS A 121 -31.80 7.61 -3.66
N THR A 122 -32.93 7.62 -2.96
CA THR A 122 -34.28 7.34 -3.49
C THR A 122 -34.64 8.39 -4.54
N ALA A 123 -34.15 8.21 -5.77
CA ALA A 123 -34.47 9.06 -6.91
C ALA A 123 -35.72 8.54 -7.62
N ALA A 124 -36.67 9.45 -7.88
CA ALA A 124 -37.77 9.18 -8.80
C ALA A 124 -37.21 8.84 -10.19
N THR A 125 -37.74 7.76 -10.76
CA THR A 125 -37.36 7.12 -12.02
C THR A 125 -37.27 8.12 -13.17
N THR A 126 -36.04 8.40 -13.62
CA THR A 126 -35.84 8.95 -14.97
C THR A 126 -36.09 7.83 -15.98
N SER A 127 -36.81 8.13 -17.06
CA SER A 127 -37.11 7.19 -18.13
C SER A 127 -35.82 6.81 -18.88
N SER A 128 -35.60 5.50 -19.07
CA SER A 128 -34.50 4.94 -19.87
C SER A 128 -34.35 5.63 -21.24
N LEU A 129 -33.12 5.93 -21.65
CA LEU A 129 -32.77 6.41 -23.00
C LEU A 129 -33.24 5.43 -24.09
N VAL A 130 -33.15 4.13 -23.81
CA VAL A 130 -33.66 3.06 -24.68
C VAL A 130 -35.06 2.70 -24.19
N THR A 131 -36.07 3.05 -25.00
CA THR A 131 -37.47 2.80 -24.69
C THR A 131 -38.03 1.72 -25.61
N LYS A 132 -39.09 1.04 -25.18
CA LYS A 132 -39.82 0.07 -26.01
C LYS A 132 -40.22 0.66 -27.39
N PRO A 133 -40.78 1.89 -27.50
CA PRO A 133 -41.05 2.51 -28.79
C PRO A 133 -39.82 2.67 -29.69
N LEU A 134 -38.64 2.94 -29.12
CA LEU A 134 -37.40 3.01 -29.90
C LEU A 134 -37.01 1.63 -30.45
N VAL A 135 -37.13 0.58 -29.63
CA VAL A 135 -36.88 -0.80 -30.08
C VAL A 135 -37.88 -1.23 -31.14
N ASP A 136 -39.17 -0.99 -30.92
CA ASP A 136 -40.21 -1.26 -31.92
C ASP A 136 -39.93 -0.51 -33.24
N TRP A 137 -39.47 0.76 -33.15
CA TRP A 137 -39.04 1.51 -34.33
C TRP A 137 -37.82 0.89 -35.00
N LEU A 138 -36.75 0.54 -34.26
CA LEU A 138 -35.51 -0.03 -34.80
C LEU A 138 -35.80 -1.26 -35.68
N PHE A 139 -36.68 -2.15 -35.23
CA PHE A 139 -37.08 -3.37 -35.93
C PHE A 139 -38.24 -3.19 -36.92
N SER A 140 -38.88 -2.02 -36.94
CA SER A 140 -39.92 -1.71 -37.92
C SER A 140 -39.36 -1.66 -39.35
N PRO A 141 -40.19 -1.79 -40.40
CA PRO A 141 -39.76 -1.58 -41.79
C PRO A 141 -39.06 -0.23 -42.05
N SER A 142 -39.37 0.78 -41.23
CA SER A 142 -38.77 2.12 -41.33
C SER A 142 -37.53 2.32 -40.47
N GLY A 143 -37.21 1.38 -39.57
CA GLY A 143 -36.05 1.46 -38.68
C GLY A 143 -34.80 0.82 -39.26
N SER A 144 -33.66 1.10 -38.64
CA SER A 144 -32.35 0.67 -39.15
C SER A 144 -32.21 -0.85 -39.28
N PHE A 145 -32.73 -1.62 -38.32
CA PHE A 145 -32.65 -3.08 -38.35
C PHE A 145 -33.63 -3.67 -39.36
N GLY A 146 -34.84 -3.14 -39.45
CA GLY A 146 -35.83 -3.60 -40.42
C GLY A 146 -35.43 -3.31 -41.87
N GLN A 147 -34.82 -2.15 -42.14
CA GLN A 147 -34.29 -1.81 -43.47
C GLN A 147 -33.14 -2.74 -43.87
N GLN A 148 -32.17 -2.97 -42.98
CA GLN A 148 -31.08 -3.91 -43.21
C GLN A 148 -31.60 -5.32 -43.45
N HIS A 149 -32.54 -5.79 -42.61
CA HIS A 149 -33.15 -7.11 -42.79
C HIS A 149 -33.87 -7.25 -44.14
N GLN A 150 -34.57 -6.21 -44.60
CA GLN A 150 -35.22 -6.22 -45.91
C GLN A 150 -34.22 -6.33 -47.06
N TRP A 151 -33.13 -5.56 -47.00
CA TRP A 151 -32.07 -5.63 -48.02
C TRP A 151 -31.52 -7.06 -48.18
N TYR A 152 -31.38 -7.80 -47.09
CA TYR A 152 -30.81 -9.15 -47.13
C TYR A 152 -31.83 -10.27 -47.38
N LYS A 153 -33.12 -10.05 -47.10
CA LYS A 153 -34.18 -10.97 -47.52
C LYS A 153 -34.23 -11.16 -49.03
N ASP A 154 -33.88 -10.12 -49.79
CA ASP A 154 -33.83 -10.14 -51.24
C ASP A 154 -32.65 -10.99 -51.79
N GLU A 155 -31.64 -11.30 -50.96
CA GLU A 155 -30.43 -12.05 -51.33
C GLU A 155 -30.46 -13.55 -50.96
N GLN A 156 -31.59 -14.08 -50.48
CA GLN A 156 -31.78 -15.48 -50.03
C GLN A 156 -30.77 -15.94 -48.95
N THR A 157 -31.24 -15.89 -47.70
CA THR A 157 -30.62 -16.38 -46.45
C THR A 157 -29.45 -15.54 -45.93
N TRP A 158 -29.77 -14.63 -45.01
CA TRP A 158 -28.80 -13.89 -44.22
C TRP A 158 -28.09 -14.81 -43.22
N ASP A 159 -26.78 -15.00 -43.38
CA ASP A 159 -25.94 -15.74 -42.44
C ASP A 159 -25.30 -14.79 -41.42
N TRP A 160 -26.01 -14.58 -40.31
CA TRP A 160 -25.53 -13.73 -39.21
C TRP A 160 -24.27 -14.31 -38.53
N ILE A 161 -24.00 -15.61 -38.65
CA ILE A 161 -22.77 -16.22 -38.12
C ILE A 161 -21.57 -15.76 -38.93
N ALA A 162 -21.69 -15.80 -40.26
CA ALA A 162 -20.64 -15.32 -41.16
C ALA A 162 -20.30 -13.84 -40.90
N GLU A 163 -21.30 -13.00 -40.64
CA GLU A 163 -21.09 -11.58 -40.30
C GLU A 163 -20.30 -11.42 -38.98
N LEU A 164 -20.65 -12.17 -37.93
CA LEU A 164 -19.91 -12.13 -36.66
C LEU A 164 -18.48 -12.70 -36.79
N GLN A 165 -18.29 -13.76 -37.59
CA GLN A 165 -16.97 -14.31 -37.89
C GLN A 165 -16.10 -13.30 -38.62
N LEU A 166 -16.65 -12.62 -39.63
CA LEU A 166 -15.95 -11.56 -40.35
C LEU A 166 -15.57 -10.39 -39.43
N VAL A 167 -16.39 -10.07 -38.43
CA VAL A 167 -16.04 -9.08 -37.40
C VAL A 167 -14.90 -9.59 -36.51
N ARG A 168 -14.94 -10.86 -36.08
CA ARG A 168 -13.88 -11.48 -35.26
C ARG A 168 -12.55 -11.56 -36.00
N ASP A 169 -12.55 -12.05 -37.23
CA ASP A 169 -11.33 -12.22 -38.02
C ASP A 169 -10.64 -10.86 -38.25
N ARG A 170 -11.42 -9.78 -38.44
CA ARG A 170 -10.88 -8.41 -38.48
C ARG A 170 -10.18 -7.99 -37.17
N LEU A 171 -10.62 -8.50 -36.02
CA LEU A 171 -9.99 -8.22 -34.72
C LEU A 171 -8.73 -9.06 -34.51
N GLU A 172 -8.73 -10.33 -34.94
CA GLU A 172 -7.59 -11.26 -34.78
C GLU A 172 -6.44 -10.94 -35.74
N PHE A 173 -6.73 -10.73 -37.03
CA PHE A 173 -5.68 -10.49 -38.04
C PHE A 173 -5.11 -9.06 -38.00
N GLY A 174 -5.87 -8.08 -37.49
CA GLY A 174 -5.37 -6.72 -37.28
C GLY A 174 -4.38 -6.60 -36.11
N ALA A 175 -4.28 -7.61 -35.24
CA ALA A 175 -3.36 -7.62 -34.10
C ALA A 175 -2.00 -8.28 -34.41
N LEU A 176 -1.88 -8.97 -35.54
CA LEU A 176 -0.72 -9.83 -35.87
C LEU A 176 0.13 -9.33 -37.06
N SER A 177 -0.27 -8.30 -37.80
CA SER A 177 0.44 -7.87 -39.02
C SER A 177 1.49 -6.76 -38.83
N GLU A 178 2.02 -6.57 -37.61
CA GLU A 178 3.13 -5.62 -37.36
C GLU A 178 4.33 -6.32 -36.72
N GLN A 179 4.82 -7.35 -37.41
CA GLN A 179 6.20 -7.76 -37.32
C GLN A 179 6.77 -7.75 -38.75
N ASP A 180 7.84 -6.98 -38.90
CA ASP A 180 8.72 -6.91 -40.06
C ASP A 180 8.20 -6.08 -41.24
N ASP A 181 8.46 -4.77 -41.20
CA ASP A 181 8.90 -3.95 -42.35
C ASP A 181 9.55 -2.66 -41.80
N GLU A 182 10.63 -2.84 -41.01
CA GLU A 182 11.70 -1.84 -40.95
C GLU A 182 12.59 -2.14 -42.17
N ASP A 183 12.42 -1.41 -43.27
CA ASP A 183 13.51 -1.01 -44.17
C ASP A 183 12.98 -0.14 -45.33
N ASP A 184 13.71 0.95 -45.58
CA ASP A 184 13.88 1.67 -46.84
C ASP A 184 12.71 2.48 -47.46
N ASP A 185 12.87 3.81 -47.43
CA ASP A 185 13.34 4.60 -48.60
C ASP A 185 12.61 5.93 -48.80
N ASP A 186 13.43 6.90 -49.21
CA ASP A 186 13.18 8.31 -49.38
C ASP A 186 12.14 8.65 -50.47
N GLY A 187 11.45 9.77 -50.26
CA GLY A 187 11.29 10.76 -51.32
C GLY A 187 10.17 10.59 -52.37
N ASN A 188 9.32 11.61 -52.37
CA ASN A 188 8.99 12.44 -53.54
C ASN A 188 7.61 12.28 -54.24
N GLU A 189 7.05 13.47 -54.51
CA GLU A 189 6.20 13.88 -55.65
C GLU A 189 4.77 13.35 -55.90
N TRP A 190 3.81 14.26 -55.65
CA TRP A 190 2.69 14.71 -56.51
C TRP A 190 2.01 13.70 -57.46
N SER A 191 0.67 13.53 -57.36
CA SER A 191 -0.32 14.09 -58.32
C SER A 191 -1.73 13.45 -58.26
N ASP A 192 -2.73 14.32 -58.31
CA ASP A 192 -4.04 14.27 -59.00
C ASP A 192 -4.84 12.96 -59.16
N SER A 193 -6.02 12.89 -58.51
CA SER A 193 -7.24 12.37 -59.17
C SER A 193 -8.57 12.88 -58.54
N ILE A 194 -9.13 13.92 -59.15
CA ILE A 194 -10.52 14.11 -59.61
C ILE A 194 -11.64 13.31 -58.89
N PHE A 195 -12.52 14.02 -58.16
CA PHE A 195 -13.90 13.59 -57.85
C PHE A 195 -14.91 14.41 -58.68
N PRO A 196 -15.99 13.81 -59.21
CA PRO A 196 -17.01 14.55 -59.92
C PRO A 196 -18.02 15.24 -58.97
N MET A 197 -18.31 16.50 -59.26
CA MET A 197 -19.35 17.32 -58.65
C MET A 197 -20.76 16.74 -58.88
N HIS A 198 -21.56 16.66 -57.80
CA HIS A 198 -23.01 16.52 -57.88
C HIS A 198 -23.68 17.89 -58.16
N PRO A 199 -24.79 17.95 -58.93
CA PRO A 199 -25.42 19.20 -59.32
C PRO A 199 -26.36 19.79 -58.24
N ALA A 200 -26.58 21.09 -58.40
CA ALA A 200 -27.23 22.03 -57.50
C ALA A 200 -28.65 21.64 -57.03
N ALA A 201 -28.90 21.89 -55.74
CA ALA A 201 -30.22 21.89 -55.11
C ALA A 201 -31.04 23.12 -55.56
N GLY A 202 -32.27 22.88 -56.01
CA GLY A 202 -33.29 23.91 -56.22
C GLY A 202 -33.93 24.40 -54.92
N PRO A 203 -34.71 25.50 -54.95
CA PRO A 203 -35.24 26.14 -53.75
C PRO A 203 -36.47 25.41 -53.19
N PHE A 204 -36.47 25.19 -51.89
CA PHE A 204 -37.59 24.64 -51.11
C PHE A 204 -38.76 25.64 -50.98
N PRO A 205 -40.04 25.20 -51.09
CA PRO A 205 -41.18 25.98 -50.65
C PRO A 205 -41.43 25.85 -49.14
N ALA A 206 -42.08 26.88 -48.58
CA ALA A 206 -42.41 27.05 -47.16
C ALA A 206 -43.40 25.98 -46.61
N PRO A 207 -43.42 25.74 -45.29
CA PRO A 207 -44.02 24.54 -44.71
C PRO A 207 -45.54 24.68 -44.51
N ALA A 208 -46.29 23.67 -44.93
CA ALA A 208 -47.66 23.46 -44.50
C ALA A 208 -47.66 22.56 -43.25
N SER A 209 -48.47 22.96 -42.28
CA SER A 209 -48.69 22.31 -41.00
C SER A 209 -49.25 20.89 -41.15
N SER A 210 -48.43 19.88 -40.88
CA SER A 210 -48.89 18.54 -40.52
C SER A 210 -48.41 18.21 -39.10
N THR A 211 -49.31 17.68 -38.29
CA THR A 211 -49.04 16.99 -37.04
C THR A 211 -48.12 15.80 -37.31
N GLU A 212 -46.82 16.05 -37.43
CA GLU A 212 -45.80 15.01 -37.45
C GLU A 212 -45.66 14.48 -36.02
N SER A 213 -46.03 13.21 -35.84
CA SER A 213 -45.52 12.39 -34.75
C SER A 213 -44.02 12.62 -34.66
N CYS A 214 -43.49 12.98 -33.48
CA CYS A 214 -42.06 13.10 -33.22
C CYS A 214 -41.30 11.95 -33.88
N ARG A 215 -40.73 12.19 -35.06
CA ARG A 215 -39.76 11.27 -35.66
C ARG A 215 -38.53 11.36 -34.74
N PRO A 216 -38.06 10.24 -34.19
CA PRO A 216 -36.81 10.26 -33.42
C PRO A 216 -35.71 10.81 -34.33
N CYS A 217 -34.93 11.78 -33.83
CA CYS A 217 -33.76 12.33 -34.54
C CYS A 217 -32.91 11.18 -35.08
N PRO A 218 -32.35 11.26 -36.30
CA PRO A 218 -31.50 10.19 -36.84
C PRO A 218 -30.31 9.96 -35.91
N VAL A 219 -30.34 8.80 -35.25
CA VAL A 219 -29.36 8.27 -34.27
C VAL A 219 -28.24 7.51 -35.04
N PRO A 220 -27.15 7.00 -34.40
CA PRO A 220 -25.91 6.53 -35.05
C PRO A 220 -26.09 5.40 -36.07
N ASN A 221 -25.04 5.03 -36.81
CA ASN A 221 -25.04 3.95 -37.80
C ASN A 221 -25.29 2.56 -37.16
N TRP A 222 -26.52 2.31 -36.71
CA TRP A 222 -26.96 1.05 -36.11
C TRP A 222 -26.85 -0.09 -37.11
N ARG A 223 -26.27 -1.21 -36.67
CA ARG A 223 -26.16 -2.47 -37.40
C ARG A 223 -26.98 -3.52 -36.68
N LEU A 224 -27.73 -4.31 -37.44
CA LEU A 224 -28.57 -5.38 -36.92
C LEU A 224 -27.78 -6.34 -36.02
N ILE A 225 -26.53 -6.70 -36.39
CA ILE A 225 -25.79 -7.78 -35.69
C ILE A 225 -24.67 -7.32 -34.75
N PRO A 226 -24.07 -6.12 -34.87
CA PRO A 226 -23.65 -5.44 -33.64
C PRO A 226 -24.69 -5.40 -32.54
N ASP A 227 -25.68 -4.60 -32.87
CA ASP A 227 -26.26 -3.75 -31.86
C ASP A 227 -27.50 -4.38 -31.27
N ALA A 228 -28.19 -5.27 -31.99
CA ALA A 228 -29.31 -6.02 -31.42
C ALA A 228 -28.84 -6.97 -30.31
N PHE A 229 -27.70 -7.65 -30.50
CA PHE A 229 -27.11 -8.51 -29.48
C PHE A 229 -26.70 -7.70 -28.25
N LEU A 230 -26.02 -6.57 -28.46
CA LEU A 230 -25.63 -5.66 -27.38
C LEU A 230 -26.84 -5.05 -26.64
N LEU A 231 -27.94 -4.76 -27.35
CA LEU A 231 -29.19 -4.27 -26.75
C LEU A 231 -29.81 -5.32 -25.82
N VAL A 232 -29.77 -6.60 -26.20
CA VAL A 232 -30.22 -7.70 -25.33
C VAL A 232 -29.37 -7.77 -24.06
N THR A 233 -28.04 -7.78 -24.19
CA THR A 233 -27.15 -7.80 -23.02
C THR A 233 -27.33 -6.57 -22.13
N PHE A 234 -27.53 -5.39 -22.73
CA PHE A 234 -27.85 -4.16 -22.01
C PHE A 234 -29.16 -4.29 -21.22
N ALA A 235 -30.21 -4.83 -21.83
CA ALA A 235 -31.50 -5.00 -21.16
C ALA A 235 -31.40 -5.98 -19.98
N ILE A 236 -30.56 -7.01 -20.08
CA ILE A 236 -30.24 -7.93 -18.97
C ILE A 236 -29.50 -7.18 -17.85
N HIS A 237 -28.39 -6.50 -18.15
CA HIS A 237 -27.59 -5.77 -17.15
C HIS A 237 -28.40 -4.67 -16.44
N THR A 238 -29.29 -4.00 -17.18
CA THR A 238 -30.15 -2.94 -16.62
C THR A 238 -31.47 -3.45 -16.07
N SER A 239 -31.70 -4.77 -16.06
CA SER A 239 -32.94 -5.41 -15.62
C SER A 239 -34.21 -4.83 -16.26
N GLN A 240 -34.13 -4.35 -17.50
CA GLN A 240 -35.27 -3.83 -18.27
C GLN A 240 -36.03 -4.97 -18.96
N VAL A 241 -36.77 -5.76 -18.18
CA VAL A 241 -37.42 -7.00 -18.63
C VAL A 241 -38.38 -6.83 -19.81
N ASP A 242 -39.14 -5.73 -19.86
CA ASP A 242 -40.05 -5.44 -20.98
C ASP A 242 -39.28 -5.15 -22.28
N LEU A 243 -38.15 -4.46 -22.15
CA LEU A 243 -37.27 -4.15 -23.27
C LEU A 243 -36.58 -5.41 -23.78
N LEU A 244 -36.14 -6.27 -22.86
CA LEU A 244 -35.56 -7.58 -23.15
C LEU A 244 -36.55 -8.45 -23.93
N GLU A 245 -37.77 -8.61 -23.42
CA GLU A 245 -38.82 -9.43 -24.06
C GLU A 245 -39.15 -8.92 -25.47
N SER A 246 -39.35 -7.60 -25.62
CA SER A 246 -39.62 -6.97 -26.91
C SER A 246 -38.47 -7.17 -27.91
N THR A 247 -37.23 -6.91 -27.47
CA THR A 247 -36.04 -7.04 -28.34
C THR A 247 -35.86 -8.49 -28.80
N LEU A 248 -36.02 -9.47 -27.90
CA LEU A 248 -35.84 -10.88 -28.23
C LEU A 248 -36.93 -11.40 -29.19
N HIS A 249 -38.19 -10.98 -29.03
CA HIS A 249 -39.25 -11.33 -29.97
C HIS A 249 -38.97 -10.78 -31.38
N HIS A 250 -38.53 -9.53 -31.47
CA HIS A 250 -38.15 -8.92 -32.74
C HIS A 250 -36.94 -9.63 -33.37
N MET A 251 -35.89 -9.92 -32.59
CA MET A 251 -34.73 -10.67 -33.07
C MET A 251 -35.11 -12.07 -33.58
N ARG A 252 -35.96 -12.80 -32.84
CA ARG A 252 -36.44 -14.13 -33.24
C ARG A 252 -37.27 -14.10 -34.52
N SER A 253 -38.05 -13.03 -34.72
CA SER A 253 -38.80 -12.81 -35.97
C SER A 253 -37.88 -12.44 -37.14
N ALA A 254 -36.83 -11.65 -36.86
CA ALA A 254 -35.86 -11.22 -37.87
C ALA A 254 -34.92 -12.36 -38.30
N LEU A 255 -34.50 -13.23 -37.38
CA LEU A 255 -33.51 -14.28 -37.62
C LEU A 255 -34.08 -15.69 -37.34
N PRO A 256 -35.09 -16.16 -38.09
CA PRO A 256 -35.78 -17.41 -37.79
C PRO A 256 -34.88 -18.63 -38.00
N SER A 257 -35.14 -19.70 -37.22
CA SER A 257 -34.53 -21.05 -37.26
C SER A 257 -33.08 -21.19 -36.74
N THR A 258 -32.11 -20.39 -37.18
CA THR A 258 -30.70 -20.56 -36.79
C THR A 258 -30.34 -19.84 -35.49
N PHE A 259 -30.99 -18.73 -35.17
CA PHE A 259 -30.63 -17.90 -34.01
C PHE A 259 -30.73 -18.65 -32.67
N ALA A 260 -31.80 -19.42 -32.49
CA ALA A 260 -32.04 -20.15 -31.26
C ALA A 260 -31.29 -21.48 -31.16
N THR A 261 -30.88 -22.05 -32.30
CA THR A 261 -30.36 -23.44 -32.38
C THR A 261 -28.88 -23.54 -32.75
N ALA A 262 -28.29 -22.48 -33.31
CA ALA A 262 -26.87 -22.47 -33.67
C ALA A 262 -26.01 -22.58 -32.41
N SER A 263 -25.25 -23.67 -32.31
CA SER A 263 -24.26 -23.86 -31.28
C SER A 263 -22.91 -23.31 -31.74
N LYS A 264 -22.30 -22.46 -30.92
CA LYS A 264 -20.97 -21.87 -31.14
C LYS A 264 -20.15 -21.92 -29.84
N PRO A 265 -18.81 -21.93 -29.94
CA PRO A 265 -17.94 -21.89 -28.76
C PRO A 265 -18.23 -20.67 -27.87
N PHE A 266 -17.95 -20.78 -26.58
CA PHE A 266 -18.19 -19.72 -25.61
C PHE A 266 -17.45 -18.43 -25.97
N SER A 267 -16.19 -18.54 -26.38
CA SER A 267 -15.35 -17.45 -26.87
C SER A 267 -16.07 -16.59 -27.92
N PHE A 268 -16.75 -17.23 -28.87
CA PHE A 268 -17.52 -16.56 -29.91
C PHE A 268 -18.66 -15.71 -29.34
N TRP A 269 -19.37 -16.20 -28.32
CA TRP A 269 -20.48 -15.46 -27.70
C TRP A 269 -20.02 -14.31 -26.81
N THR A 270 -18.84 -14.43 -26.18
CA THR A 270 -18.30 -13.35 -25.36
C THR A 270 -18.03 -12.06 -26.15
N LEU A 271 -17.86 -12.15 -27.47
CA LEU A 271 -17.67 -11.00 -28.37
C LEU A 271 -18.80 -9.97 -28.31
N VAL A 272 -20.03 -10.43 -28.05
CA VAL A 272 -21.24 -9.60 -28.00
C VAL A 272 -21.66 -9.23 -26.58
N MET A 273 -20.82 -9.51 -25.58
CA MET A 273 -21.07 -9.16 -24.18
C MET A 273 -20.64 -7.72 -23.86
N LEU A 274 -21.43 -7.01 -23.04
CA LEU A 274 -21.13 -5.65 -22.56
C LEU A 274 -20.41 -5.64 -21.19
N ASN A 275 -19.32 -6.38 -21.06
CA ASN A 275 -18.64 -6.48 -19.77
C ASN A 275 -17.43 -5.52 -19.63
N SER A 276 -17.46 -4.54 -18.73
CA SER A 276 -16.30 -3.68 -18.47
C SER A 276 -15.43 -4.13 -17.27
N LEU A 277 -15.83 -5.17 -16.55
CA LEU A 277 -15.17 -5.56 -15.30
C LEU A 277 -13.97 -6.48 -15.56
N ASP A 278 -12.77 -5.99 -15.24
CA ASP A 278 -11.49 -6.66 -15.50
C ASP A 278 -11.44 -8.07 -14.88
N ASN A 279 -11.86 -8.23 -13.62
CA ASN A 279 -11.87 -9.53 -12.94
C ASN A 279 -12.79 -10.55 -13.62
N GLN A 280 -13.94 -10.10 -14.10
CA GLN A 280 -14.90 -10.96 -14.77
C GLN A 280 -14.41 -11.36 -16.17
N ARG A 281 -13.70 -10.47 -16.88
CA ARG A 281 -13.02 -10.85 -18.15
C ARG A 281 -11.94 -11.90 -17.95
N ALA A 282 -11.15 -11.78 -16.88
CA ALA A 282 -10.18 -12.81 -16.52
C ALA A 282 -10.88 -14.17 -16.32
N CYS A 283 -11.97 -14.20 -15.55
CA CYS A 283 -12.76 -15.42 -15.35
C CYS A 283 -13.36 -15.98 -16.67
N LEU A 284 -13.90 -15.11 -17.53
CA LEU A 284 -14.40 -15.50 -18.85
C LEU A 284 -13.30 -16.12 -19.73
N SER A 285 -12.08 -15.60 -19.64
CA SER A 285 -10.92 -16.17 -20.35
C SER A 285 -10.54 -17.55 -19.84
N GLU A 286 -10.65 -17.80 -18.53
CA GLU A 286 -10.42 -19.14 -17.97
C GLU A 286 -11.44 -20.17 -18.47
N ILE A 287 -12.69 -19.77 -18.69
CA ILE A 287 -13.70 -20.65 -19.31
C ILE A 287 -13.25 -21.06 -20.72
N VAL A 288 -12.68 -20.14 -21.49
CA VAL A 288 -12.19 -20.43 -22.85
C VAL A 288 -10.95 -21.33 -22.79
N TYR A 289 -9.93 -20.95 -22.03
CA TYR A 289 -8.62 -21.62 -22.04
C TYR A 289 -8.60 -22.92 -21.24
N LEU A 290 -9.22 -22.94 -20.06
CA LEU A 290 -9.20 -24.07 -19.12
C LEU A 290 -10.51 -24.88 -19.18
N GLY A 291 -11.62 -24.21 -19.47
CA GLY A 291 -12.95 -24.83 -19.60
C GLY A 291 -13.22 -25.50 -20.95
N ASN A 292 -12.21 -25.62 -21.83
CA ASN A 292 -12.32 -26.20 -23.18
C ASN A 292 -13.34 -25.49 -24.09
N ASP A 293 -13.54 -24.18 -23.90
CA ASP A 293 -14.36 -23.32 -24.75
C ASP A 293 -15.72 -23.95 -25.16
N PRO A 294 -16.61 -24.22 -24.20
CA PRO A 294 -17.78 -25.06 -24.42
C PRO A 294 -18.71 -24.48 -25.49
N ALA A 295 -19.15 -25.33 -26.42
CA ALA A 295 -20.14 -24.94 -27.42
C ALA A 295 -21.53 -24.83 -26.78
N MET A 296 -22.21 -23.70 -27.04
CA MET A 296 -23.57 -23.44 -26.55
C MET A 296 -24.39 -22.66 -27.57
N THR A 297 -25.71 -22.70 -27.43
CA THR A 297 -26.62 -21.89 -28.25
C THR A 297 -26.71 -20.46 -27.69
N TYR A 298 -27.20 -19.52 -28.49
CA TYR A 298 -27.39 -18.15 -28.03
C TYR A 298 -28.35 -18.04 -26.82
N PRO A 299 -29.52 -18.72 -26.78
CA PRO A 299 -30.36 -18.71 -25.58
C PRO A 299 -29.65 -19.24 -24.33
N THR A 300 -28.86 -20.30 -24.47
CA THR A 300 -28.02 -20.82 -23.37
C THR A 300 -27.02 -19.75 -22.91
N PHE A 301 -26.31 -19.10 -23.83
CA PHE A 301 -25.41 -18.00 -23.48
C PHE A 301 -26.12 -16.84 -22.77
N LEU A 302 -27.32 -16.45 -23.20
CA LEU A 302 -28.10 -15.41 -22.52
C LEU A 302 -28.54 -15.83 -21.11
N CYS A 303 -28.85 -17.11 -20.88
CA CYS A 303 -29.09 -17.63 -19.53
C CYS A 303 -27.84 -17.49 -18.67
N PHE A 304 -26.65 -17.80 -19.21
CA PHE A 304 -25.39 -17.57 -18.51
C PHE A 304 -25.22 -16.10 -18.14
N VAL A 305 -25.43 -15.16 -19.07
CA VAL A 305 -25.36 -13.72 -18.80
C VAL A 305 -26.39 -13.28 -17.75
N ALA A 306 -27.64 -13.75 -17.81
CA ALA A 306 -28.67 -13.41 -16.82
C ALA A 306 -28.34 -13.94 -15.42
N ILE A 307 -27.75 -15.12 -15.32
CA ILE A 307 -27.27 -15.70 -14.05
C ILE A 307 -26.07 -14.91 -13.52
N LEU A 308 -25.16 -14.54 -14.40
CA LEU A 308 -23.96 -13.76 -14.08
C LEU A 308 -24.30 -12.36 -13.55
N GLU A 309 -25.38 -11.75 -14.07
CA GLU A 309 -25.98 -10.51 -13.55
C GLU A 309 -26.92 -10.73 -12.36
N TRP A 310 -27.07 -11.97 -11.88
CA TRP A 310 -28.00 -12.37 -10.82
C TRP A 310 -29.44 -11.87 -11.02
N SER A 311 -29.90 -11.79 -12.28
CA SER A 311 -31.21 -11.24 -12.67
C SER A 311 -32.23 -12.35 -12.96
N PHE A 312 -32.94 -12.80 -11.92
CA PHE A 312 -33.94 -13.86 -12.04
C PHE A 312 -35.10 -13.48 -12.99
N SER A 313 -35.51 -12.22 -13.01
CA SER A 313 -36.59 -11.75 -13.90
C SER A 313 -36.18 -11.80 -15.37
N SER A 314 -34.92 -11.48 -15.70
CA SER A 314 -34.39 -11.62 -17.06
C SER A 314 -34.37 -13.10 -17.49
N LEU A 315 -33.95 -13.98 -16.58
CA LEU A 315 -33.99 -15.42 -16.82
C LEU A 315 -35.42 -15.93 -17.11
N GLN A 316 -36.44 -15.45 -16.37
CA GLN A 316 -37.83 -15.80 -16.64
C GLN A 316 -38.31 -15.38 -18.03
N VAL A 317 -37.90 -14.19 -18.50
CA VAL A 317 -38.19 -13.73 -19.87
C VAL A 317 -37.53 -14.66 -20.88
N LEU A 318 -36.26 -15.02 -20.69
CA LEU A 318 -35.55 -15.93 -21.59
C LEU A 318 -36.22 -17.31 -21.67
N LEU A 319 -36.61 -17.87 -20.53
CA LEU A 319 -37.33 -19.15 -20.47
C LEU A 319 -38.66 -19.11 -21.23
N ARG A 320 -39.37 -17.98 -21.21
CA ARG A 320 -40.63 -17.79 -21.93
C ARG A 320 -40.41 -17.59 -23.43
N VAL A 321 -39.49 -16.70 -23.81
CA VAL A 321 -39.24 -16.36 -25.22
C VAL A 321 -38.63 -17.53 -25.98
N PHE A 322 -37.88 -18.41 -25.30
CA PHE A 322 -37.24 -19.59 -25.89
C PHE A 322 -37.79 -20.93 -25.37
N GLU A 323 -39.04 -20.96 -24.86
CA GLU A 323 -39.67 -22.14 -24.26
C GLU A 323 -39.58 -23.40 -25.15
N ASP A 324 -39.65 -23.22 -26.47
CA ASP A 324 -39.63 -24.29 -27.46
C ASP A 324 -38.24 -24.70 -27.97
N THR A 325 -37.19 -23.96 -27.60
CA THR A 325 -35.83 -24.14 -28.15
C THR A 325 -34.73 -24.27 -27.11
N LEU A 326 -34.91 -23.72 -25.91
CA LEU A 326 -33.93 -23.79 -24.84
C LEU A 326 -34.07 -25.10 -24.06
N ASP A 327 -33.10 -25.99 -24.20
CA ASP A 327 -32.94 -27.12 -23.28
C ASP A 327 -32.33 -26.61 -21.97
N LEU A 328 -33.21 -26.33 -21.01
CA LEU A 328 -32.82 -25.80 -19.72
C LEU A 328 -31.94 -26.78 -18.92
N THR A 329 -32.22 -28.08 -19.00
CA THR A 329 -31.45 -29.09 -18.26
C THR A 329 -30.03 -29.17 -18.81
N ALA A 330 -29.87 -29.15 -20.13
CA ALA A 330 -28.55 -29.12 -20.76
C ALA A 330 -27.79 -27.82 -20.44
N ALA A 331 -28.47 -26.66 -20.48
CA ALA A 331 -27.87 -25.37 -20.15
C ALA A 331 -27.34 -25.35 -18.70
N LEU A 332 -28.16 -25.79 -17.74
CA LEU A 332 -27.76 -25.85 -16.34
C LEU A 332 -26.64 -26.86 -16.09
N ALA A 333 -26.75 -28.05 -16.69
CA ALA A 333 -25.69 -29.06 -16.60
C ALA A 333 -24.37 -28.49 -17.13
N LEU A 334 -24.39 -27.71 -18.20
CA LEU A 334 -23.21 -27.06 -18.76
C LEU A 334 -22.58 -26.07 -17.76
N PHE A 335 -23.39 -25.22 -17.13
CA PHE A 335 -22.89 -24.21 -16.18
C PHE A 335 -22.37 -24.83 -14.90
N THR A 336 -23.02 -25.89 -14.38
CA THR A 336 -22.62 -26.52 -13.11
C THR A 336 -21.54 -27.59 -13.25
N SER A 337 -21.39 -28.20 -14.43
CA SER A 337 -20.32 -29.18 -14.69
C SER A 337 -19.01 -28.54 -15.14
N ASN A 338 -19.05 -27.34 -15.73
CA ASN A 338 -17.86 -26.55 -16.03
C ASN A 338 -17.50 -25.69 -14.80
N GLU A 339 -16.43 -26.08 -14.13
CA GLU A 339 -16.03 -25.45 -12.87
C GLU A 339 -15.66 -23.97 -13.03
N HIS A 340 -15.03 -23.59 -14.16
CA HIS A 340 -14.69 -22.19 -14.44
C HIS A 340 -15.92 -21.33 -14.74
N SER A 341 -16.95 -21.91 -15.40
CA SER A 341 -18.22 -21.22 -15.62
C SER A 341 -18.93 -20.90 -14.31
N LEU A 342 -19.00 -21.89 -13.41
CA LEU A 342 -19.60 -21.71 -12.09
C LEU A 342 -18.80 -20.74 -11.22
N GLU A 343 -17.47 -20.82 -11.25
CA GLU A 343 -16.59 -19.87 -10.57
C GLU A 343 -16.80 -18.43 -11.05
N CYS A 344 -16.88 -18.22 -12.37
CA CYS A 344 -17.17 -16.91 -12.95
C CYS A 344 -18.54 -16.36 -12.48
N ILE A 345 -19.56 -17.22 -12.37
CA ILE A 345 -20.88 -16.87 -11.84
C ILE A 345 -20.79 -16.48 -10.36
N LEU A 346 -20.05 -17.24 -9.55
CA LEU A 346 -19.93 -16.97 -8.12
C LEU A 346 -19.11 -15.70 -7.86
N ILE A 347 -18.02 -15.48 -8.59
CA ILE A 347 -17.19 -14.27 -8.46
C ILE A 347 -17.99 -13.00 -8.78
N SER A 348 -18.98 -13.06 -9.68
CA SER A 348 -19.81 -11.89 -9.98
C SER A 348 -20.68 -11.43 -8.81
N LEU A 349 -20.88 -12.26 -7.77
CA LEU A 349 -21.54 -11.86 -6.53
C LEU A 349 -20.83 -10.69 -5.84
N ASN A 350 -19.52 -10.54 -6.02
CA ASN A 350 -18.77 -9.40 -5.49
C ASN A 350 -19.22 -8.07 -6.10
N HIS A 351 -19.88 -8.07 -7.25
CA HIS A 351 -20.41 -6.87 -7.89
C HIS A 351 -21.84 -6.53 -7.47
N VAL A 352 -22.48 -7.41 -6.67
CA VAL A 352 -23.85 -7.22 -6.21
C VAL A 352 -23.86 -6.43 -4.90
N THR A 353 -24.14 -5.13 -4.98
CA THR A 353 -24.15 -4.23 -3.80
C THR A 353 -25.55 -3.86 -3.30
N SER A 354 -26.59 -3.97 -4.13
CA SER A 354 -27.94 -3.52 -3.77
C SER A 354 -28.68 -4.56 -2.90
N PRO A 355 -29.35 -4.15 -1.79
CA PRO A 355 -30.13 -5.04 -0.93
C PRO A 355 -31.25 -5.80 -1.67
N ASP A 356 -31.91 -5.16 -2.63
CA ASP A 356 -33.01 -5.76 -3.41
C ASP A 356 -32.53 -6.96 -4.26
N THR A 357 -31.23 -7.01 -4.54
CA THR A 357 -30.63 -8.12 -5.30
C THR A 357 -30.53 -9.40 -4.47
N CYS A 358 -30.60 -9.32 -3.14
CA CYS A 358 -30.56 -10.50 -2.27
C CYS A 358 -31.69 -11.49 -2.58
N THR A 359 -32.91 -10.99 -2.76
CA THR A 359 -34.04 -11.83 -3.19
C THR A 359 -33.79 -12.47 -4.55
N SER A 360 -33.13 -11.76 -5.47
CA SER A 360 -32.81 -12.28 -6.80
C SER A 360 -31.73 -13.37 -6.77
N VAL A 361 -30.69 -13.19 -5.95
CA VAL A 361 -29.64 -14.18 -5.72
C VAL A 361 -30.23 -15.47 -5.14
N LEU A 362 -31.02 -15.36 -4.06
CA LEU A 362 -31.69 -16.51 -3.46
C LEU A 362 -32.66 -17.18 -4.43
N ALA A 363 -33.41 -16.42 -5.23
CA ALA A 363 -34.31 -16.97 -6.24
C ALA A 363 -33.56 -17.81 -7.29
N ILE A 364 -32.37 -17.38 -7.71
CA ILE A 364 -31.51 -18.15 -8.63
C ILE A 364 -30.95 -19.40 -7.95
N LEU A 365 -30.49 -19.32 -6.70
CA LEU A 365 -30.00 -20.50 -5.95
C LEU A 365 -31.12 -21.53 -5.71
N ASP A 366 -32.32 -21.08 -5.35
CA ASP A 366 -33.50 -21.93 -5.24
C ASP A 366 -33.90 -22.54 -6.58
N TRP A 367 -33.73 -21.78 -7.66
CA TRP A 367 -33.99 -22.25 -9.01
C TRP A 367 -32.99 -23.34 -9.43
N PHE A 368 -31.69 -23.19 -9.15
CA PHE A 368 -30.71 -24.27 -9.34
C PHE A 368 -31.12 -25.54 -8.59
N LYS A 369 -31.52 -25.41 -7.32
CA LYS A 369 -32.00 -26.54 -6.51
C LYS A 369 -33.25 -27.21 -7.11
N LYS A 370 -34.23 -26.43 -7.55
CA LYS A 370 -35.47 -26.93 -8.19
C LYS A 370 -35.18 -27.66 -9.49
N CYS A 371 -34.21 -27.20 -10.27
CA CYS A 371 -33.80 -27.82 -11.52
C CYS A 371 -32.79 -28.97 -11.35
N HIS A 372 -32.50 -29.38 -10.11
CA HIS A 372 -31.49 -30.40 -9.78
C HIS A 372 -30.08 -30.09 -10.30
N ALA A 373 -29.78 -28.81 -10.54
CA ALA A 373 -28.45 -28.34 -10.90
C ALA A 373 -27.61 -28.28 -9.62
N LYS A 374 -26.74 -29.28 -9.42
CA LYS A 374 -25.91 -29.37 -8.23
C LYS A 374 -24.69 -28.46 -8.40
N ILE A 375 -24.58 -27.45 -7.54
CA ILE A 375 -23.31 -26.73 -7.34
C ILE A 375 -22.28 -27.77 -6.88
N ASN A 376 -21.11 -27.83 -7.53
CA ASN A 376 -20.06 -28.75 -7.15
C ASN A 376 -19.52 -28.34 -5.77
N SER A 377 -20.11 -28.93 -4.73
CA SER A 377 -19.83 -28.57 -3.35
C SER A 377 -18.45 -29.02 -2.86
N THR A 378 -17.74 -29.85 -3.63
CA THR A 378 -16.34 -30.19 -3.34
C THR A 378 -15.40 -29.05 -3.72
N ARG A 379 -15.70 -28.32 -4.80
CA ARG A 379 -14.90 -27.16 -5.26
C ARG A 379 -15.44 -25.83 -4.73
N PHE A 380 -16.77 -25.69 -4.66
CA PHE A 380 -17.47 -24.48 -4.24
C PHE A 380 -18.36 -24.79 -3.01
N PRO A 381 -17.76 -25.07 -1.85
CA PRO A 381 -18.51 -25.52 -0.67
C PRO A 381 -19.47 -24.46 -0.12
N PHE A 382 -19.17 -23.17 -0.31
CA PHE A 382 -19.94 -22.07 0.25
C PHE A 382 -20.11 -20.93 -0.76
N VAL A 383 -21.35 -20.52 -1.02
CA VAL A 383 -21.67 -19.43 -1.95
C VAL A 383 -21.39 -18.07 -1.32
N SER A 384 -21.69 -17.91 -0.02
CA SER A 384 -21.46 -16.67 0.74
C SER A 384 -19.98 -16.28 0.76
N PHE A 385 -19.06 -17.24 0.64
CA PHE A 385 -17.63 -16.96 0.55
C PHE A 385 -17.28 -15.98 -0.57
N TYR A 386 -18.05 -15.94 -1.67
CA TYR A 386 -17.82 -15.06 -2.81
C TYR A 386 -18.49 -13.68 -2.67
N ILE A 387 -19.07 -13.37 -1.51
CA ILE A 387 -19.77 -12.10 -1.26
C ILE A 387 -18.94 -11.24 -0.28
N HIS A 388 -18.05 -10.40 -0.81
CA HIS A 388 -17.22 -9.49 -0.02
C HIS A 388 -17.71 -8.03 0.00
N SER A 389 -18.68 -7.70 -0.85
CA SER A 389 -19.14 -6.32 -1.10
C SER A 389 -20.39 -5.92 -0.31
N SER A 390 -21.18 -6.87 0.17
CA SER A 390 -22.46 -6.59 0.86
C SER A 390 -22.68 -7.55 2.03
N TYR A 391 -22.58 -7.05 3.26
CA TYR A 391 -22.83 -7.84 4.47
C TYR A 391 -24.26 -8.40 4.55
N PRO A 392 -25.34 -7.63 4.25
CA PRO A 392 -26.70 -8.18 4.28
C PRO A 392 -26.89 -9.36 3.32
N LEU A 393 -26.32 -9.26 2.11
CA LEU A 393 -26.36 -10.35 1.13
C LEU A 393 -25.57 -11.56 1.60
N PHE A 394 -24.35 -11.34 2.10
CA PHE A 394 -23.51 -12.38 2.70
C PHE A 394 -24.27 -13.13 3.80
N ALA A 395 -24.87 -12.39 4.74
CA ALA A 395 -25.58 -12.94 5.88
C ALA A 395 -26.78 -13.79 5.46
N GLU A 396 -27.60 -13.29 4.55
CA GLU A 396 -28.80 -14.01 4.14
C GLU A 396 -28.47 -15.29 3.35
N VAL A 397 -27.48 -15.23 2.44
CA VAL A 397 -27.00 -16.41 1.69
C VAL A 397 -26.34 -17.42 2.63
N PHE A 398 -25.54 -16.94 3.59
CA PHE A 398 -24.94 -17.78 4.62
C PHE A 398 -26.01 -18.54 5.41
N MET A 399 -27.01 -17.84 5.94
CA MET A 399 -28.07 -18.42 6.77
C MET A 399 -29.00 -19.35 6.00
N THR A 400 -29.38 -18.97 4.78
CA THR A 400 -30.41 -19.69 4.00
C THR A 400 -29.84 -20.87 3.23
N TYR A 401 -28.59 -20.76 2.75
CA TYR A 401 -28.00 -21.73 1.84
C TYR A 401 -26.85 -22.49 2.51
N ASP A 402 -25.79 -21.78 2.91
CA ASP A 402 -24.53 -22.42 3.32
C ASP A 402 -24.65 -23.11 4.68
N LEU A 403 -25.40 -22.57 5.63
CA LEU A 403 -25.58 -23.15 6.96
C LEU A 403 -26.23 -24.53 6.91
N VAL A 404 -27.18 -24.73 5.98
CA VAL A 404 -27.82 -26.03 5.75
C VAL A 404 -26.79 -27.03 5.23
N TYR A 405 -25.97 -26.62 4.26
CA TYR A 405 -24.94 -27.46 3.67
C TYR A 405 -23.80 -27.79 4.65
N LEU A 406 -23.48 -26.87 5.55
CA LEU A 406 -22.44 -27.00 6.56
C LEU A 406 -22.62 -28.24 7.45
N THR A 407 -23.85 -28.70 7.67
CA THR A 407 -24.14 -29.92 8.44
C THR A 407 -23.61 -31.20 7.78
N SER A 408 -23.37 -31.16 6.47
CA SER A 408 -22.82 -32.30 5.70
C SER A 408 -21.29 -32.35 5.67
N ILE A 409 -20.62 -31.26 6.02
CA ILE A 409 -19.16 -31.17 6.07
C ILE A 409 -18.69 -31.53 7.48
N PRO A 410 -17.70 -32.42 7.70
CA PRO A 410 -17.20 -32.73 9.04
C PRO A 410 -16.64 -31.51 9.80
N LYS A 411 -16.76 -31.50 11.14
CA LYS A 411 -16.06 -30.51 11.98
C LYS A 411 -14.54 -30.66 11.78
N GLY A 412 -13.83 -29.54 11.64
CA GLY A 412 -12.37 -29.51 11.39
C GLY A 412 -11.96 -29.58 9.92
N ASP A 413 -12.91 -29.71 8.99
CA ASP A 413 -12.60 -29.60 7.56
C ASP A 413 -12.08 -28.19 7.21
N PRO A 414 -10.96 -28.05 6.47
CA PRO A 414 -10.37 -26.75 6.16
C PRO A 414 -11.33 -25.82 5.40
N THR A 415 -12.27 -26.36 4.63
CA THR A 415 -13.29 -25.55 3.94
C THR A 415 -14.12 -24.73 4.91
N ARG A 416 -14.47 -25.28 6.08
CA ARG A 416 -15.20 -24.55 7.14
C ARG A 416 -14.40 -23.35 7.63
N GLY A 417 -13.08 -23.49 7.72
CA GLY A 417 -12.17 -22.41 8.12
C GLY A 417 -12.16 -21.25 7.12
N ASN A 418 -12.29 -21.50 5.82
CA ASN A 418 -12.39 -20.45 4.81
C ASN A 418 -13.68 -19.62 4.99
N LEU A 419 -14.80 -20.29 5.24
CA LEU A 419 -16.07 -19.61 5.55
C LEU A 419 -15.98 -18.82 6.87
N GLY A 420 -15.37 -19.41 7.90
CA GLY A 420 -15.09 -18.73 9.16
C GLY A 420 -14.25 -17.47 8.95
N THR A 421 -13.24 -17.51 8.07
CA THR A 421 -12.41 -16.35 7.74
C THR A 421 -13.25 -15.22 7.12
N ALA A 422 -14.16 -15.54 6.20
CA ALA A 422 -15.06 -14.54 5.62
C ALA A 422 -15.99 -13.90 6.66
N VAL A 423 -16.52 -14.68 7.60
CA VAL A 423 -17.31 -14.13 8.73
C VAL A 423 -16.44 -13.20 9.59
N VAL A 424 -15.23 -13.63 9.95
CA VAL A 424 -14.29 -12.83 10.75
C VAL A 424 -13.93 -11.52 10.06
N ASP A 425 -13.72 -11.53 8.73
CA ASP A 425 -13.46 -10.30 7.98
C ASP A 425 -14.63 -9.30 8.08
N TRP A 426 -15.87 -9.79 8.07
CA TRP A 426 -17.04 -8.95 8.29
C TRP A 426 -17.14 -8.44 9.73
N VAL A 427 -16.80 -9.26 10.73
CA VAL A 427 -16.73 -8.83 12.14
C VAL A 427 -15.70 -7.72 12.31
N CYS A 428 -14.51 -7.86 11.71
CA CYS A 428 -13.47 -6.82 11.71
C CYS A 428 -13.91 -5.51 11.03
N LYS A 429 -14.84 -5.59 10.06
CA LYS A 429 -15.49 -4.42 9.44
C LYS A 429 -16.65 -3.83 10.28
N GLY A 430 -16.88 -4.34 11.48
CA GLY A 430 -17.93 -3.87 12.40
C GLY A 430 -19.26 -4.62 12.30
N HIS A 431 -19.33 -5.74 11.56
CA HIS A 431 -20.56 -6.51 11.38
C HIS A 431 -20.54 -7.82 12.19
N ALA A 432 -20.88 -7.72 13.48
CA ALA A 432 -20.83 -8.86 14.41
C ALA A 432 -22.07 -9.78 14.41
N GLY A 433 -23.11 -9.48 13.62
CA GLY A 433 -24.43 -10.12 13.75
C GLY A 433 -24.47 -11.62 13.44
N LEU A 434 -23.46 -12.17 12.76
CA LEU A 434 -23.35 -13.62 12.47
C LEU A 434 -22.35 -14.35 13.36
N LEU A 435 -21.65 -13.63 14.26
CA LEU A 435 -20.59 -14.23 15.06
C LEU A 435 -21.11 -15.37 15.94
N ASP A 436 -22.25 -15.19 16.61
CA ASP A 436 -22.84 -16.21 17.49
C ASP A 436 -23.13 -17.51 16.71
N VAL A 437 -23.76 -17.38 15.54
CA VAL A 437 -24.05 -18.53 14.65
C VAL A 437 -22.76 -19.19 14.18
N ALA A 438 -21.74 -18.40 13.85
CA ALA A 438 -20.46 -18.91 13.39
C ALA A 438 -19.70 -19.69 14.48
N LEU A 439 -19.76 -19.20 15.73
CA LEU A 439 -19.17 -19.86 16.89
C LEU A 439 -19.93 -21.15 17.24
N ASP A 440 -21.25 -21.10 17.32
CA ASP A 440 -22.11 -22.27 17.64
C ASP A 440 -21.90 -23.44 16.68
N HIS A 441 -21.68 -23.12 15.41
CA HIS A 441 -21.42 -24.12 14.36
C HIS A 441 -19.95 -24.53 14.21
N GLY A 442 -19.04 -23.91 14.98
CA GLY A 442 -17.61 -24.19 14.99
C GLY A 442 -16.95 -23.96 13.63
N ILE A 443 -17.33 -22.88 12.92
CA ILE A 443 -16.69 -22.49 11.65
C ILE A 443 -15.52 -21.55 11.84
N VAL A 444 -15.50 -20.78 12.92
CA VAL A 444 -14.38 -19.91 13.27
C VAL A 444 -13.29 -20.74 13.93
N ASN A 445 -12.15 -20.89 13.26
CA ASN A 445 -10.99 -21.59 13.82
C ASN A 445 -10.28 -20.73 14.89
N GLN A 446 -9.30 -21.29 15.60
CA GLN A 446 -8.56 -20.57 16.66
C GLN A 446 -7.89 -19.27 16.17
N MET A 447 -7.36 -19.26 14.95
CA MET A 447 -6.78 -18.06 14.35
C MET A 447 -7.85 -16.97 14.12
N GLY A 448 -9.01 -17.36 13.58
CA GLY A 448 -10.16 -16.48 13.41
C GLY A 448 -10.70 -15.95 14.74
N MET A 449 -10.75 -16.79 15.77
CA MET A 449 -11.11 -16.37 17.13
C MET A 449 -10.12 -15.35 17.68
N GLY A 450 -8.81 -15.52 17.45
CA GLY A 450 -7.79 -14.53 17.80
C GLY A 450 -8.01 -13.19 17.10
N ARG A 451 -8.34 -13.20 15.80
CA ARG A 451 -8.68 -11.98 15.04
C ARG A 451 -9.92 -11.26 15.60
N VAL A 452 -10.97 -12.01 15.95
CA VAL A 452 -12.17 -11.44 16.58
C VAL A 452 -11.84 -10.88 17.96
N LEU A 453 -11.02 -11.57 18.75
CA LEU A 453 -10.60 -11.09 20.07
C LEU A 453 -9.77 -9.81 19.97
N ARG A 454 -8.87 -9.71 18.98
CA ARG A 454 -8.15 -8.47 18.67
C ARG A 454 -9.13 -7.35 18.30
N GLN A 455 -10.12 -7.63 17.44
CA GLN A 455 -11.12 -6.63 17.08
C GLN A 455 -11.92 -6.15 18.30
N ALA A 456 -12.34 -7.07 19.17
CA ALA A 456 -13.02 -6.74 20.41
C ALA A 456 -12.16 -5.86 21.32
N ALA A 457 -10.85 -6.12 21.40
CA ALA A 457 -9.91 -5.29 22.14
C ALA A 457 -9.76 -3.88 21.53
N LEU A 458 -9.76 -3.78 20.21
CA LEU A 458 -9.68 -2.51 19.47
C LEU A 458 -10.92 -1.64 19.63
N THR A 459 -12.10 -2.26 19.63
CA THR A 459 -13.38 -1.56 19.77
C THR A 459 -13.88 -1.48 21.21
N GLU A 460 -13.10 -1.98 22.17
CA GLU A 460 -13.48 -2.10 23.59
C GLU A 460 -14.82 -2.85 23.79
N ASP A 461 -15.12 -3.82 22.92
CA ASP A 461 -16.36 -4.62 22.95
C ASP A 461 -16.20 -5.84 23.87
N ALA A 462 -16.51 -5.64 25.14
CA ALA A 462 -16.42 -6.69 26.17
C ALA A 462 -17.38 -7.87 25.90
N GLU A 463 -18.53 -7.64 25.26
CA GLU A 463 -19.48 -8.71 24.94
C GLU A 463 -18.92 -9.63 23.87
N MET A 464 -18.33 -9.06 22.82
CA MET A 464 -17.66 -9.83 21.76
C MET A 464 -16.48 -10.64 22.31
N ALA A 465 -15.67 -10.04 23.20
CA ALA A 465 -14.55 -10.74 23.83
C ALA A 465 -15.03 -11.92 24.69
N GLU A 466 -16.04 -11.71 25.54
CA GLU A 466 -16.60 -12.76 26.41
C GLU A 466 -17.18 -13.92 25.58
N LYS A 467 -17.87 -13.63 24.47
CA LYS A 467 -18.37 -14.66 23.55
C LYS A 467 -17.25 -15.55 23.00
N VAL A 468 -16.13 -14.96 22.58
CA VAL A 468 -14.97 -15.73 22.09
C VAL A 468 -14.34 -16.54 23.23
N LEU A 469 -14.21 -15.96 24.41
CA LEU A 469 -13.62 -16.63 25.57
C LEU A 469 -14.44 -17.83 26.06
N GLN A 470 -15.77 -17.79 25.95
CA GLN A 470 -16.66 -18.90 26.29
C GLN A 470 -16.51 -20.11 25.35
N MET A 471 -15.92 -19.92 24.16
CA MET A 471 -15.74 -20.96 23.15
C MET A 471 -14.40 -21.71 23.27
N VAL A 472 -13.52 -21.25 24.16
CA VAL A 472 -12.15 -21.75 24.28
C VAL A 472 -11.93 -22.28 25.69
N ASP A 473 -11.33 -23.47 25.80
CA ASP A 473 -10.98 -24.03 27.10
C ASP A 473 -9.93 -23.13 27.79
N THR A 474 -9.94 -23.09 29.13
CA THR A 474 -9.03 -22.22 29.90
C THR A 474 -7.55 -22.48 29.60
N GLU A 475 -7.19 -23.71 29.23
CA GLU A 475 -5.82 -24.09 28.84
C GLU A 475 -5.41 -23.57 27.46
N GLU A 476 -6.37 -23.19 26.61
CA GLU A 476 -6.14 -22.71 25.24
C GLU A 476 -6.10 -21.18 25.12
N ILE A 477 -6.38 -20.45 26.20
CA ILE A 477 -6.40 -18.97 26.22
C ILE A 477 -5.05 -18.39 25.80
N LYS A 478 -3.93 -19.04 26.18
CA LYS A 478 -2.58 -18.65 25.72
C LYS A 478 -2.51 -18.57 24.19
N TYR A 479 -3.01 -19.60 23.49
CA TYR A 479 -2.98 -19.67 22.04
C TYR A 479 -3.96 -18.68 21.40
N LEU A 480 -5.11 -18.46 22.03
CA LEU A 480 -6.06 -17.45 21.56
C LEU A 480 -5.46 -16.03 21.61
N VAL A 481 -4.82 -15.66 22.73
CA VAL A 481 -4.13 -14.37 22.88
C VAL A 481 -2.95 -14.28 21.91
N LEU A 482 -2.16 -15.35 21.75
CA LEU A 482 -1.08 -15.41 20.78
C LEU A 482 -1.59 -15.15 19.35
N ASN A 483 -2.66 -15.84 18.92
CA ASN A 483 -3.27 -15.62 17.61
C ASN A 483 -3.80 -14.20 17.44
N ALA A 484 -4.32 -13.58 18.52
CA ALA A 484 -4.75 -12.19 18.48
C ALA A 484 -3.57 -11.23 18.24
N LEU A 485 -2.44 -11.45 18.92
CA LEU A 485 -1.20 -10.67 18.73
C LEU A 485 -0.59 -10.90 17.34
N ASP A 486 -0.56 -12.15 16.87
CA ASP A 486 0.01 -12.54 15.57
C ASP A 486 -0.83 -12.07 14.38
N SER A 487 -2.14 -11.86 14.57
CA SER A 487 -3.02 -11.43 13.48
C SER A 487 -2.64 -10.09 12.84
N HIS A 488 -1.87 -9.26 13.55
CA HIS A 488 -1.33 -8.02 13.00
C HIS A 488 -0.16 -8.26 12.02
N ILE A 489 0.62 -9.33 12.22
CA ILE A 489 1.85 -9.61 11.45
C ILE A 489 1.53 -9.96 10.00
N HIS A 490 0.35 -10.52 9.73
CA HIS A 490 -0.04 -11.00 8.40
C HIS A 490 -0.71 -9.96 7.49
N MET A 491 -0.90 -8.71 7.96
CA MET A 491 -1.44 -7.64 7.11
C MET A 491 -0.31 -6.80 6.51
N GLU A 492 0.22 -7.23 5.36
CA GLU A 492 1.43 -6.67 4.71
C GLU A 492 1.33 -5.20 4.26
N PHE A 493 0.20 -4.50 4.45
CA PHE A 493 -0.07 -3.22 3.77
C PHE A 493 -0.45 -2.03 4.67
N GLU A 494 -0.68 -2.20 5.97
CA GLU A 494 -1.05 -1.09 6.87
C GLU A 494 -0.05 -0.93 8.01
N SER A 495 0.68 0.19 7.98
CA SER A 495 1.83 0.48 8.87
C SER A 495 1.44 0.88 10.30
N THR A 496 0.22 0.61 10.76
CA THR A 496 -0.28 1.10 12.05
C THR A 496 -0.54 -0.07 12.99
N PHE A 497 0.39 -0.28 13.93
CA PHE A 497 0.17 -1.14 15.11
C PHE A 497 -1.04 -0.66 15.91
N ASP A 498 -1.64 -1.57 16.66
CA ASP A 498 -2.79 -1.26 17.52
C ASP A 498 -2.38 -0.30 18.65
N PRO A 499 -3.34 0.46 19.22
CA PRO A 499 -3.08 1.24 20.41
C PRO A 499 -2.65 0.34 21.58
N PRO A 500 -1.76 0.81 22.48
CA PRO A 500 -1.31 0.05 23.66
C PRO A 500 -2.45 -0.49 24.53
N SER A 501 -3.60 0.19 24.59
CA SER A 501 -4.78 -0.24 25.34
C SER A 501 -5.34 -1.58 24.87
N ALA A 502 -5.36 -1.84 23.55
CA ALA A 502 -5.82 -3.10 23.00
C ALA A 502 -4.89 -4.26 23.40
N TYR A 503 -3.57 -4.04 23.33
CA TYR A 503 -2.60 -5.03 23.78
C TYR A 503 -2.66 -5.28 25.30
N CYS A 504 -2.84 -4.22 26.11
CA CYS A 504 -3.06 -4.37 27.55
C CYS A 504 -4.30 -5.22 27.84
N PHE A 505 -5.39 -5.00 27.12
CA PHE A 505 -6.60 -5.82 27.23
C PHE A 505 -6.30 -7.29 26.93
N LEU A 506 -5.66 -7.59 25.79
CA LEU A 506 -5.33 -8.96 25.39
C LEU A 506 -4.43 -9.68 26.41
N LEU A 507 -3.38 -9.01 26.90
CA LEU A 507 -2.45 -9.58 27.87
C LEU A 507 -3.11 -9.78 29.25
N ASN A 508 -4.02 -8.88 29.64
CA ASN A 508 -4.76 -9.01 30.89
C ASN A 508 -5.69 -10.24 30.90
N LEU A 509 -6.15 -10.72 29.74
CA LEU A 509 -6.97 -11.93 29.64
C LEU A 509 -6.24 -13.18 30.15
N LEU A 510 -4.92 -13.24 29.96
CA LEU A 510 -4.09 -14.33 30.48
C LEU A 510 -4.10 -14.34 32.02
N VAL A 511 -4.11 -13.15 32.64
CA VAL A 511 -4.16 -13.01 34.11
C VAL A 511 -5.55 -13.28 34.66
N THR A 512 -6.59 -12.72 34.03
CA THR A 512 -7.97 -12.81 34.53
C THR A 512 -8.57 -14.20 34.34
N HIS A 513 -8.36 -14.82 33.17
CA HIS A 513 -8.94 -16.12 32.86
C HIS A 513 -7.97 -17.28 33.09
N GLY A 514 -6.67 -17.05 33.09
CA GLY A 514 -5.68 -18.13 33.20
C GLY A 514 -5.46 -18.74 34.59
N GLY A 515 -6.16 -18.30 35.66
CA GLY A 515 -5.69 -18.56 37.03
C GLY A 515 -6.68 -18.68 38.20
N GLY A 516 -7.97 -18.95 37.97
CA GLY A 516 -9.02 -18.84 39.00
C GLY A 516 -9.46 -20.09 39.79
N GLY A 517 -9.02 -21.31 39.46
CA GLY A 517 -9.60 -22.56 39.99
C GLY A 517 -8.73 -23.37 40.95
N GLY A 518 -8.67 -22.99 42.23
CA GLY A 518 -8.46 -23.88 43.39
C GLY A 518 -7.34 -24.95 43.39
N GLY A 519 -6.23 -24.68 44.08
CA GLY A 519 -5.58 -25.65 44.99
C GLY A 519 -4.60 -26.70 44.42
N GLY A 520 -4.44 -26.86 43.12
CA GLY A 520 -3.44 -27.77 42.53
C GLY A 520 -2.22 -27.03 41.98
N GLY A 521 -1.07 -27.11 42.66
CA GLY A 521 0.15 -26.32 42.38
C GLY A 521 0.89 -26.54 41.05
N GLY A 522 0.22 -26.97 39.97
CA GLY A 522 0.85 -27.35 38.71
C GLY A 522 0.63 -26.43 37.49
N SER A 523 -0.49 -25.70 37.38
CA SER A 523 -0.90 -25.10 36.07
C SER A 523 -0.77 -23.57 35.96
N ARG A 524 -0.40 -22.85 37.01
CA ARG A 524 -0.33 -21.36 36.98
C ARG A 524 0.74 -20.79 36.03
N ALA A 525 1.78 -21.56 35.70
CA ALA A 525 2.85 -21.10 34.82
C ALA A 525 2.45 -21.02 33.34
N ALA A 526 1.39 -21.73 32.92
CA ALA A 526 1.04 -21.85 31.50
C ALA A 526 0.51 -20.54 30.89
N ASN A 527 -0.14 -19.69 31.70
CA ASN A 527 -0.77 -18.43 31.28
C ASN A 527 -0.03 -17.19 31.81
N ASP A 528 1.26 -17.29 32.12
CA ASP A 528 2.07 -16.14 32.53
C ASP A 528 2.40 -15.26 31.30
N PRO A 529 1.98 -13.97 31.28
CA PRO A 529 2.32 -13.05 30.19
C PRO A 529 3.84 -12.91 29.97
N ASN A 530 4.65 -13.00 31.03
CA ASN A 530 6.10 -12.96 30.91
C ASN A 530 6.62 -14.18 30.16
N GLN A 531 6.16 -15.38 30.53
CA GLN A 531 6.52 -16.61 29.82
C GLN A 531 6.07 -16.57 28.35
N LEU A 532 4.86 -16.08 28.05
CA LEU A 532 4.37 -15.96 26.67
C LEU A 532 5.31 -15.09 25.83
N LEU A 533 5.68 -13.92 26.32
CA LEU A 533 6.57 -13.01 25.61
C LEU A 533 7.99 -13.61 25.44
N ILE A 534 8.52 -14.29 26.45
CA ILE A 534 9.81 -15.00 26.39
C ILE A 534 9.80 -16.09 25.31
N ASP A 535 8.71 -16.85 25.23
CA ASP A 535 8.56 -17.97 24.28
C ASP A 535 8.44 -17.50 22.82
N HIS A 536 7.79 -16.34 22.60
CA HIS A 536 7.34 -15.93 21.25
C HIS A 536 7.99 -14.65 20.70
N SER A 537 8.65 -13.84 21.53
CA SER A 537 9.20 -12.54 21.11
C SER A 537 10.13 -12.57 19.90
N GLN A 538 10.82 -13.69 19.65
CA GLN A 538 11.72 -13.84 18.50
C GLN A 538 11.00 -13.78 17.14
N HIS A 539 9.71 -14.08 17.10
CA HIS A 539 8.90 -14.09 15.88
C HIS A 539 8.17 -12.77 15.63
N TRP A 540 8.20 -11.85 16.59
CA TRP A 540 7.43 -10.61 16.52
C TRP A 540 8.24 -9.44 15.95
N PRO A 541 7.59 -8.52 15.21
CA PRO A 541 8.19 -7.24 14.86
C PRO A 541 8.67 -6.48 16.10
N ARG A 542 9.78 -5.78 15.97
CA ARG A 542 10.43 -5.09 17.11
C ARG A 542 9.61 -3.92 17.60
N GLU A 543 8.88 -3.30 16.67
CA GLU A 543 7.95 -2.22 16.91
C GLU A 543 6.78 -2.70 17.79
N LEU A 544 6.25 -3.92 17.52
CA LEU A 544 5.26 -4.56 18.37
C LEU A 544 5.85 -4.82 19.77
N LEU A 545 7.02 -5.46 19.85
CA LEU A 545 7.70 -5.72 21.13
C LEU A 545 7.92 -4.44 21.93
N SER A 546 8.34 -3.37 21.28
CA SER A 546 8.53 -2.06 21.91
C SER A 546 7.22 -1.50 22.47
N ILE A 547 6.09 -1.71 21.79
CA ILE A 547 4.77 -1.32 22.31
C ILE A 547 4.43 -2.15 23.54
N LEU A 548 4.52 -3.48 23.44
CA LEU A 548 4.15 -4.41 24.52
C LEU A 548 5.00 -4.19 25.78
N LEU A 549 6.32 -4.05 25.62
CA LEU A 549 7.26 -3.94 26.74
C LEU A 549 7.27 -2.55 27.37
N PHE A 550 7.13 -1.47 26.58
CA PHE A 550 7.39 -0.12 27.09
C PHE A 550 6.17 0.79 27.08
N LYS A 551 5.33 0.73 26.04
CA LYS A 551 4.15 1.61 25.95
C LYS A 551 2.93 1.07 26.71
N CYS A 552 2.76 -0.25 26.77
CA CYS A 552 1.68 -0.85 27.55
C CYS A 552 1.79 -0.55 29.06
N PRO A 553 2.98 -0.62 29.70
CA PRO A 553 3.13 -0.19 31.10
C PRO A 553 2.76 1.28 31.35
N GLU A 554 3.04 2.18 30.40
CA GLU A 554 2.72 3.61 30.52
C GLU A 554 1.20 3.88 30.64
N THR A 555 0.34 2.95 30.18
CA THR A 555 -1.11 3.10 30.31
C THR A 555 -1.59 2.89 31.75
N ASN A 556 -0.79 2.26 32.62
CA ASN A 556 -1.16 1.84 33.98
C ASN A 556 -2.40 0.92 34.03
N THR A 557 -2.72 0.21 32.93
CA THR A 557 -3.86 -0.71 32.87
C THR A 557 -3.47 -2.19 32.91
N LEU A 558 -2.18 -2.53 32.89
CA LEU A 558 -1.72 -3.91 33.02
C LEU A 558 -1.99 -4.44 34.43
N LEU A 559 -2.49 -5.68 34.52
CA LEU A 559 -2.76 -6.39 35.79
C LEU A 559 -1.53 -7.13 36.33
N PHE A 560 -0.39 -6.97 35.68
CA PHE A 560 0.90 -7.59 36.01
C PHE A 560 2.03 -6.62 35.69
N SER A 561 3.22 -6.90 36.21
CA SER A 561 4.45 -6.20 35.86
C SER A 561 5.33 -7.08 34.96
N TRP A 562 6.04 -6.46 34.03
CA TRP A 562 7.06 -7.15 33.26
C TRP A 562 8.26 -7.50 34.14
N ASP A 563 8.79 -8.71 33.96
CA ASP A 563 10.05 -9.17 34.52
C ASP A 563 11.17 -8.86 33.52
N TYR A 564 11.53 -7.59 33.40
CA TYR A 564 12.54 -7.14 32.43
C TYR A 564 13.88 -7.89 32.54
N PRO A 565 14.42 -8.20 33.75
CA PRO A 565 15.64 -9.01 33.87
C PRO A 565 15.52 -10.36 33.17
N ARG A 566 14.39 -11.06 33.34
CA ARG A 566 14.16 -12.35 32.70
C ARG A 566 14.06 -12.24 31.18
N HIS A 567 13.39 -11.21 30.67
CA HIS A 567 13.36 -10.90 29.23
C HIS A 567 14.76 -10.60 28.69
N LEU A 568 15.55 -9.81 29.43
CA LEU A 568 16.91 -9.46 29.06
C LEU A 568 17.80 -10.70 28.96
N ILE A 569 17.77 -11.59 29.97
CA ILE A 569 18.55 -12.83 29.98
C ILE A 569 18.21 -13.70 28.75
N GLN A 570 16.93 -13.85 28.42
CA GLN A 570 16.51 -14.61 27.25
C GLN A 570 17.02 -13.99 25.95
N HIS A 571 16.90 -12.67 25.78
CA HIS A 571 17.39 -11.98 24.59
C HIS A 571 18.91 -11.97 24.49
N LEU A 572 19.65 -12.00 25.61
CA LEU A 572 21.11 -12.14 25.62
C LEU A 572 21.56 -13.52 25.12
N ALA A 573 20.86 -14.59 25.50
CA ALA A 573 21.13 -15.92 24.96
C ALA A 573 20.98 -15.94 23.43
N TRP A 574 19.98 -15.21 22.91
CA TRP A 574 19.81 -15.06 21.46
C TRP A 574 20.86 -14.15 20.81
N ALA A 575 21.26 -13.06 21.47
CA ALA A 575 22.30 -12.15 20.98
C ALA A 575 23.62 -12.88 20.66
N GLN A 576 23.92 -13.98 21.35
CA GLN A 576 25.11 -14.81 21.12
C GLN A 576 25.06 -15.58 19.79
N SER A 577 23.87 -15.86 19.23
CA SER A 577 23.71 -16.55 17.95
C SER A 577 23.49 -15.62 16.76
N MET A 578 23.42 -14.31 16.99
CA MET A 578 23.25 -13.33 15.92
C MET A 578 24.50 -13.15 15.06
N HIS A 579 24.31 -13.01 13.75
CA HIS A 579 25.37 -12.66 12.81
C HIS A 579 25.36 -11.17 12.42
N THR A 580 24.25 -10.48 12.65
CA THR A 580 24.05 -9.07 12.33
C THR A 580 23.20 -8.43 13.42
N ILE A 581 23.48 -7.15 13.70
CA ILE A 581 22.70 -6.34 14.64
C ILE A 581 21.96 -5.29 13.83
N TYR A 582 20.65 -5.33 13.93
CA TYR A 582 19.80 -4.34 13.30
C TYR A 582 19.54 -3.19 14.26
N HIS A 583 19.45 -1.98 13.71
CA HIS A 583 19.20 -0.76 14.46
C HIS A 583 17.96 -0.83 15.36
N GLY A 584 16.83 -1.31 14.84
CA GLY A 584 15.61 -1.48 15.63
C GLY A 584 15.77 -2.48 16.79
N TRP A 585 16.61 -3.51 16.63
CA TRP A 585 16.87 -4.47 17.71
C TRP A 585 17.75 -3.84 18.79
N ALA A 586 18.78 -3.10 18.39
CA ALA A 586 19.65 -2.40 19.32
C ALA A 586 18.84 -1.42 20.19
N ARG A 587 17.92 -0.65 19.57
CA ARG A 587 17.00 0.27 20.27
C ARG A 587 16.09 -0.46 21.26
N LEU A 588 15.42 -1.54 20.82
CA LEU A 588 14.58 -2.38 21.68
C LEU A 588 15.36 -2.86 22.92
N MET A 589 16.57 -3.38 22.69
CA MET A 589 17.42 -3.86 23.78
C MET A 589 17.94 -2.74 24.68
N GLY A 590 18.28 -1.57 24.13
CA GLY A 590 18.68 -0.41 24.91
C GLY A 590 17.58 0.02 25.88
N SER A 591 16.34 0.13 25.40
CA SER A 591 15.18 0.43 26.24
C SER A 591 14.94 -0.67 27.29
N LEU A 592 15.09 -1.95 26.93
CA LEU A 592 14.96 -3.05 27.89
C LEU A 592 15.99 -2.96 29.02
N ILE A 593 17.24 -2.64 28.68
CA ILE A 593 18.33 -2.44 29.65
C ILE A 593 18.06 -1.24 30.57
N ASP A 594 17.56 -0.14 30.01
CA ASP A 594 17.20 1.04 30.79
C ASP A 594 16.06 0.75 31.77
N CYS A 595 15.04 -0.03 31.35
CA CYS A 595 13.96 -0.49 32.23
C CYS A 595 14.48 -1.38 33.37
N CYS A 596 15.38 -2.34 33.10
CA CYS A 596 16.03 -3.11 34.17
C CYS A 596 16.73 -2.20 35.19
N GLY A 597 17.47 -1.19 34.71
CA GLY A 597 18.15 -0.23 35.58
C GLY A 597 17.19 0.63 36.40
N ALA A 598 16.10 1.09 35.80
CA ALA A 598 15.05 1.88 36.47
C ALA A 598 14.33 1.08 37.57
N ASP A 599 14.14 -0.23 37.36
CA ASP A 599 13.56 -1.15 38.34
C ASP A 599 14.55 -1.58 39.44
N GLY A 600 15.77 -1.04 39.43
CA GLY A 600 16.78 -1.28 40.46
C GLY A 600 17.52 -2.61 40.32
N TYR A 601 17.57 -3.19 39.12
CA TYR A 601 18.33 -4.42 38.87
C TYR A 601 19.82 -4.20 39.18
N ASP A 602 20.37 -5.02 40.09
CA ASP A 602 21.79 -4.96 40.42
C ASP A 602 22.61 -5.79 39.43
N TRP A 603 23.27 -5.10 38.50
CA TRP A 603 24.16 -5.69 37.50
C TRP A 603 25.33 -6.51 38.09
N ARG A 604 25.60 -6.39 39.41
CA ARG A 604 26.61 -7.18 40.12
C ARG A 604 26.10 -8.53 40.61
N GLU A 605 24.78 -8.77 40.59
CA GLU A 605 24.19 -10.02 41.04
C GLU A 605 24.73 -11.24 40.25
N PRO A 606 24.76 -12.42 40.88
CA PRO A 606 25.38 -13.61 40.31
C PRO A 606 24.66 -14.19 39.09
N GLU A 607 23.46 -13.71 38.75
CA GLU A 607 22.66 -14.20 37.62
C GLU A 607 23.31 -13.95 36.25
N LEU A 608 24.02 -12.82 36.11
CA LEU A 608 24.78 -12.49 34.91
C LEU A 608 26.27 -12.71 35.14
N ASP A 609 26.90 -13.54 34.32
CA ASP A 609 28.35 -13.69 34.32
C ASP A 609 29.07 -12.45 33.73
N GLY A 610 30.39 -12.38 33.88
CA GLY A 610 31.17 -11.25 33.37
C GLY A 610 31.08 -11.06 31.85
N GLY A 611 30.85 -12.13 31.08
CA GLY A 611 30.64 -12.06 29.63
C GLY A 611 29.28 -11.49 29.25
N GLN A 612 28.23 -11.88 29.97
CA GLN A 612 26.88 -11.35 29.79
C GLN A 612 26.80 -9.87 30.17
N VAL A 613 27.35 -9.44 31.31
CA VAL A 613 27.37 -8.02 31.70
C VAL A 613 28.18 -7.17 30.71
N SER A 614 29.29 -7.71 30.20
CA SER A 614 30.06 -7.05 29.12
C SER A 614 29.25 -6.91 27.84
N THR A 615 28.47 -7.94 27.48
CA THR A 615 27.60 -7.93 26.30
C THR A 615 26.45 -6.93 26.45
N VAL A 616 25.81 -6.86 27.63
CA VAL A 616 24.79 -5.85 27.96
C VAL A 616 25.36 -4.45 27.80
N SER A 617 26.55 -4.21 28.34
CA SER A 617 27.24 -2.91 28.21
C SER A 617 27.49 -2.55 26.75
N ALA A 618 27.98 -3.51 25.94
CA ALA A 618 28.18 -3.32 24.51
C ALA A 618 26.88 -2.97 23.78
N ILE A 619 25.80 -3.73 24.03
CA ILE A 619 24.48 -3.49 23.43
C ILE A 619 23.97 -2.09 23.78
N ARG A 620 24.04 -1.69 25.05
CA ARG A 620 23.52 -0.37 25.48
C ARG A 620 24.28 0.79 24.84
N LEU A 621 25.60 0.67 24.72
CA LEU A 621 26.45 1.66 24.06
C LEU A 621 26.18 1.76 22.55
N ILE A 622 25.91 0.63 21.89
CA ILE A 622 25.48 0.62 20.48
C ILE A 622 24.10 1.28 20.34
N SER A 623 23.14 0.93 21.21
CA SER A 623 21.81 1.54 21.22
C SER A 623 21.88 3.05 21.37
N LEU A 624 22.69 3.53 22.32
CA LEU A 624 22.92 4.96 22.56
C LEU A 624 23.30 5.66 21.26
N MET A 625 24.26 5.11 20.51
CA MET A 625 24.70 5.74 19.26
C MET A 625 23.66 5.66 18.14
N HIS A 626 22.75 4.69 18.18
CA HIS A 626 21.64 4.57 17.24
C HIS A 626 20.43 5.45 17.59
N GLU A 627 20.22 5.77 18.86
CA GLU A 627 19.21 6.73 19.35
C GLU A 627 19.58 8.14 18.91
N TYR A 628 20.83 8.55 19.15
CA TYR A 628 21.29 9.92 18.93
C TYR A 628 21.95 10.16 17.57
N GLY A 629 22.17 9.10 16.80
CA GLY A 629 22.76 9.14 15.47
C GLY A 629 24.24 9.59 15.46
N PRO A 630 25.04 9.13 14.49
CA PRO A 630 26.33 9.74 14.23
C PRO A 630 26.24 11.04 13.40
N MET A 631 25.07 11.36 12.81
CA MET A 631 24.98 12.36 11.74
C MET A 631 23.79 13.33 11.86
N GLU A 632 24.10 14.58 11.52
CA GLU A 632 23.28 15.71 11.07
C GLU A 632 23.00 16.85 12.07
N ASP A 633 22.53 16.65 13.31
CA ASP A 633 22.22 17.79 14.22
C ASP A 633 22.76 17.62 15.65
N ALA A 634 24.08 17.54 15.80
CA ALA A 634 24.75 17.25 17.08
C ALA A 634 24.56 18.31 18.21
N GLU A 635 23.94 19.46 17.94
CA GLU A 635 23.84 20.59 18.88
C GLU A 635 22.83 20.34 20.04
N GLU A 636 21.94 19.32 19.98
CA GLU A 636 20.88 19.12 20.99
C GLU A 636 20.85 17.76 21.74
N TYR A 637 21.73 16.81 21.42
CA TYR A 637 21.59 15.44 21.95
C TYR A 637 22.28 15.21 23.31
N LYS A 638 21.61 15.64 24.37
CA LYS A 638 21.94 15.28 25.77
C LYS A 638 21.29 13.97 26.15
N VAL A 639 22.08 13.04 26.67
CA VAL A 639 21.60 11.82 27.32
C VAL A 639 20.89 12.20 28.62
N SER A 640 19.75 11.58 28.89
CA SER A 640 19.07 11.78 30.17
C SER A 640 19.98 11.35 31.33
N PRO A 641 19.93 12.03 32.50
CA PRO A 641 20.70 11.63 33.67
C PRO A 641 20.46 10.17 34.09
N GLU A 642 19.23 9.67 33.88
CA GLU A 642 18.85 8.29 34.17
C GLU A 642 19.60 7.31 33.27
N ALA A 643 19.59 7.52 31.94
CA ALA A 643 20.28 6.65 30.99
C ALA A 643 21.82 6.70 31.18
N ALA A 644 22.37 7.89 31.46
CA ALA A 644 23.78 8.04 31.80
C ALA A 644 24.13 7.28 33.11
N GLY A 645 23.23 7.30 34.10
CA GLY A 645 23.34 6.54 35.34
C GLY A 645 23.37 5.02 35.10
N VAL A 646 22.49 4.51 34.24
CA VAL A 646 22.46 3.09 33.84
C VAL A 646 23.75 2.69 33.15
N ILE A 647 24.25 3.49 32.20
CA ILE A 647 25.53 3.24 31.51
C ILE A 647 26.69 3.22 32.51
N SER A 648 26.73 4.17 33.45
CA SER A 648 27.78 4.22 34.47
C SER A 648 27.72 2.99 35.40
N ALA A 649 26.53 2.54 35.77
CA ALA A 649 26.34 1.35 36.60
C ALA A 649 26.81 0.07 35.87
N LEU A 650 26.47 -0.06 34.58
CA LEU A 650 26.91 -1.16 33.73
C LEU A 650 28.42 -1.19 33.53
N VAL A 651 29.04 -0.04 33.29
CA VAL A 651 30.51 0.08 33.19
C VAL A 651 31.17 -0.32 34.50
N GLY A 652 30.64 0.14 35.65
CA GLY A 652 31.13 -0.25 36.97
C GLY A 652 31.03 -1.75 37.22
N ALA A 653 29.85 -2.33 37.00
CA ALA A 653 29.61 -3.76 37.18
C ALA A 653 30.45 -4.62 36.23
N THR A 654 30.62 -4.19 34.99
CA THR A 654 31.52 -4.85 34.04
C THR A 654 32.94 -4.86 34.58
N ARG A 655 33.45 -3.72 35.05
CA ARG A 655 34.80 -3.63 35.62
C ARG A 655 34.99 -4.50 36.86
N ASP A 656 33.99 -4.56 37.73
CA ASP A 656 34.04 -5.40 38.94
C ASP A 656 34.05 -6.91 38.60
N LYS A 657 33.36 -7.29 37.51
CA LYS A 657 33.25 -8.67 37.02
C LYS A 657 34.32 -9.04 35.99
N LEU A 658 35.09 -8.08 35.48
CA LEU A 658 36.21 -8.34 34.59
C LEU A 658 37.28 -9.09 35.40
N PRO A 659 37.65 -10.34 35.03
CA PRO A 659 38.88 -10.96 35.51
C PRO A 659 40.08 -10.12 35.05
N PRO A 660 41.36 -10.52 35.22
CA PRO A 660 42.51 -9.86 34.54
C PRO A 660 42.43 -9.87 32.99
N ARG A 661 41.28 -10.24 32.41
CA ARG A 661 40.96 -10.23 30.98
C ARG A 661 40.39 -8.86 30.58
N ARG A 662 40.54 -8.51 29.31
CA ARG A 662 40.04 -7.24 28.74
C ARG A 662 38.58 -7.38 28.31
N PHE A 663 37.83 -6.28 28.32
CA PHE A 663 36.45 -6.26 27.81
C PHE A 663 36.37 -6.76 26.36
N SER A 664 37.33 -6.40 25.52
CA SER A 664 37.46 -6.92 24.14
C SER A 664 37.67 -8.43 24.02
N THR A 665 37.94 -9.15 25.12
CA THR A 665 38.06 -10.61 25.13
C THR A 665 36.80 -11.32 25.63
N LEU A 666 35.84 -10.58 26.21
CA LEU A 666 34.60 -11.12 26.77
C LEU A 666 33.38 -10.86 25.87
N VAL A 667 33.47 -9.89 24.97
CA VAL A 667 32.39 -9.50 24.06
C VAL A 667 32.55 -10.22 22.72
N SER A 668 31.43 -10.63 22.10
CA SER A 668 31.47 -11.28 20.78
C SER A 668 32.08 -10.34 19.71
N PRO A 669 32.85 -10.88 18.74
CA PRO A 669 33.48 -10.10 17.67
C PRO A 669 32.52 -9.20 16.89
N LEU A 670 31.25 -9.59 16.78
CA LEU A 670 30.21 -8.81 16.10
C LEU A 670 30.03 -7.44 16.79
N PHE A 671 29.79 -7.45 18.10
CA PHE A 671 29.61 -6.23 18.89
C PHE A 671 30.90 -5.40 18.93
N LEU A 672 32.08 -6.04 19.01
CA LEU A 672 33.36 -5.33 18.99
C LEU A 672 33.60 -4.61 17.67
N THR A 673 33.31 -5.25 16.54
CA THR A 673 33.44 -4.62 15.22
C THR A 673 32.54 -3.39 15.12
N MET A 674 31.31 -3.48 15.63
CA MET A 674 30.38 -2.35 15.67
C MET A 674 30.82 -1.24 16.62
N LEU A 675 31.24 -1.57 17.84
CA LEU A 675 31.77 -0.59 18.79
C LEU A 675 33.01 0.11 18.25
N GLY A 676 33.92 -0.62 17.60
CA GLY A 676 35.10 -0.04 16.95
C GLY A 676 34.73 0.92 15.82
N SER A 677 33.76 0.54 14.98
CA SER A 677 33.23 1.41 13.92
C SER A 677 32.54 2.65 14.49
N LEU A 678 31.83 2.52 15.62
CA LEU A 678 31.19 3.64 16.31
C LEU A 678 32.21 4.56 16.98
N VAL A 679 33.29 4.04 17.58
CA VAL A 679 34.40 4.84 18.11
C VAL A 679 35.05 5.65 16.98
N ASP A 680 35.36 5.00 15.86
CA ASP A 680 35.91 5.70 14.69
C ASP A 680 34.93 6.77 14.20
N ALA A 681 33.65 6.41 13.97
CA ALA A 681 32.64 7.36 13.50
C ALA A 681 32.46 8.56 14.44
N VAL A 682 32.25 8.32 15.74
CA VAL A 682 32.00 9.38 16.73
C VAL A 682 33.18 10.34 16.84
N THR A 683 34.40 9.82 16.75
CA THR A 683 35.61 10.63 16.87
C THR A 683 36.03 11.29 15.56
N SER A 684 35.79 10.67 14.42
CA SER A 684 36.24 11.15 13.10
C SER A 684 35.20 11.98 12.33
N PHE A 685 33.94 12.02 12.77
CA PHE A 685 32.89 12.69 12.00
C PHE A 685 33.16 14.20 11.80
N PRO A 686 33.18 14.71 10.55
CA PRO A 686 33.34 16.13 10.26
C PRO A 686 32.11 16.90 10.75
N ARG A 687 32.31 17.73 11.77
CA ARG A 687 31.25 18.60 12.29
C ARG A 687 31.25 19.93 11.51
N PRO A 688 30.09 20.37 10.99
CA PRO A 688 29.99 21.62 10.22
C PRO A 688 30.33 22.87 11.04
N ARG A 689 30.34 22.76 12.37
CA ARG A 689 30.85 23.80 13.28
C ARG A 689 31.77 23.20 14.35
N PRO A 690 32.86 23.90 14.74
CA PRO A 690 33.61 23.53 15.92
C PRO A 690 32.69 23.61 17.14
N LEU A 691 32.67 22.55 17.96
CA LEU A 691 31.86 22.49 19.18
C LEU A 691 32.14 23.71 20.04
N SER A 692 31.09 24.29 20.60
CA SER A 692 31.26 25.30 21.63
C SER A 692 32.07 24.68 22.80
N THR A 693 32.92 25.47 23.46
CA THR A 693 33.68 24.99 24.63
C THR A 693 32.78 24.41 25.73
N THR A 694 31.51 24.84 25.76
CA THR A 694 30.46 24.33 26.65
C THR A 694 29.99 22.91 26.29
N GLU A 695 30.00 22.51 25.02
CA GLU A 695 29.59 21.17 24.58
C GLU A 695 30.69 20.14 24.79
N ILE A 696 31.95 20.48 24.46
CA ILE A 696 33.09 19.60 24.72
C ILE A 696 33.16 19.25 26.21
N GLY A 697 32.84 20.22 27.07
CA GLY A 697 32.77 20.05 28.52
C GLY A 697 31.46 19.47 29.06
N CYS A 698 30.46 19.16 28.22
CA CYS A 698 29.18 18.62 28.69
C CYS A 698 29.31 17.09 28.91
N PRO A 699 29.35 16.60 30.17
CA PRO A 699 29.53 15.17 30.44
C PRO A 699 28.34 14.31 29.96
N LEU A 700 27.17 14.93 29.76
CA LEU A 700 25.94 14.27 29.31
C LEU A 700 25.76 14.28 27.79
N ALA A 701 26.69 14.86 27.02
CA ALA A 701 26.62 14.73 25.57
C ALA A 701 26.80 13.24 25.18
N ALA A 702 25.96 12.71 24.29
CA ALA A 702 25.95 11.27 23.98
C ALA A 702 27.31 10.71 23.55
N HIS A 703 28.06 11.48 22.76
CA HIS A 703 29.42 11.14 22.36
C HIS A 703 30.43 11.15 23.53
N ASN A 704 30.28 12.05 24.51
CA ASN A 704 31.11 12.05 25.71
C ASN A 704 30.81 10.83 26.58
N VAL A 705 29.52 10.55 26.86
CA VAL A 705 29.09 9.37 27.60
C VAL A 705 29.60 8.08 26.95
N PHE A 706 29.46 7.97 25.62
CA PHE A 706 29.95 6.82 24.86
C PHE A 706 31.47 6.64 24.95
N VAL A 707 32.24 7.69 24.66
CA VAL A 707 33.71 7.62 24.67
C VAL A 707 34.25 7.37 26.08
N ASP A 708 33.69 8.02 27.11
CA ASP A 708 34.11 7.82 28.50
C ASP A 708 33.81 6.40 28.99
N ALA A 709 32.65 5.85 28.62
CA ALA A 709 32.31 4.46 28.91
C ALA A 709 33.27 3.49 28.21
N MET A 710 33.58 3.71 26.92
CA MET A 710 34.52 2.89 26.16
C MET A 710 35.93 2.93 26.75
N LEU A 711 36.42 4.11 27.14
CA LEU A 711 37.73 4.27 27.80
C LEU A 711 37.79 3.58 29.17
N ALA A 712 36.69 3.61 29.92
CA ALA A 712 36.59 2.94 31.22
C ALA A 712 36.52 1.41 31.10
N LEU A 713 35.90 0.90 30.02
CA LEU A 713 35.76 -0.54 29.75
C LEU A 713 37.04 -1.15 29.13
N ASP A 714 37.58 -0.53 28.08
CA ASP A 714 38.76 -1.02 27.35
C ASP A 714 39.52 0.15 26.69
N ARG A 715 40.45 0.73 27.44
CA ARG A 715 41.26 1.86 26.97
C ARG A 715 42.08 1.51 25.73
N GLU A 716 42.73 0.35 25.70
CA GLU A 716 43.58 -0.05 24.57
C GLU A 716 42.76 -0.29 23.29
N PHE A 717 41.60 -0.94 23.42
CA PHE A 717 40.67 -1.09 22.30
C PHE A 717 40.17 0.26 21.80
N THR A 718 39.80 1.17 22.70
CA THR A 718 39.30 2.50 22.31
C THR A 718 40.38 3.30 21.58
N VAL A 719 41.61 3.34 22.13
CA VAL A 719 42.77 4.02 21.52
C VAL A 719 43.05 3.47 20.12
N SER A 720 42.97 2.15 19.90
CA SER A 720 43.28 1.56 18.60
C SER A 720 42.26 1.85 17.49
N HIS A 721 41.08 2.36 17.86
CA HIS A 721 40.02 2.75 16.91
C HIS A 721 39.89 4.27 16.73
N VAL A 722 40.60 5.09 17.51
CA VAL A 722 40.64 6.54 17.29
C VAL A 722 41.66 6.88 16.21
N ARG A 723 41.21 7.55 15.16
CA ARG A 723 42.05 7.99 14.04
C ARG A 723 42.72 9.33 14.33
N PHE A 724 43.76 9.32 15.15
CA PHE A 724 44.48 10.53 15.57
C PHE A 724 45.06 11.35 14.40
N GLU A 725 45.14 10.81 13.18
CA GLU A 725 45.52 11.58 11.98
C GLU A 725 44.42 12.50 11.42
N VAL A 726 43.19 12.43 11.95
CA VAL A 726 42.03 13.20 11.49
C VAL A 726 41.75 14.37 12.43
N ALA A 727 41.70 15.59 11.88
CA ALA A 727 41.50 16.84 12.65
C ALA A 727 40.25 16.85 13.53
N THR A 728 39.20 16.15 13.11
CA THR A 728 37.94 16.03 13.83
C THR A 728 38.07 15.24 15.14
N THR A 729 39.12 14.44 15.33
CA THR A 729 39.32 13.70 16.59
C THR A 729 39.85 14.56 17.72
N VAL A 730 40.36 15.75 17.44
CA VAL A 730 41.07 16.60 18.42
C VAL A 730 40.27 16.85 19.70
N TRP A 731 38.94 16.93 19.63
CA TRP A 731 38.11 17.16 20.82
C TRP A 731 38.18 16.02 21.85
N VAL A 732 38.49 14.78 21.46
CA VAL A 732 38.67 13.65 22.39
C VAL A 732 40.08 13.54 22.95
N TRP A 733 41.07 14.24 22.40
CA TRP A 733 42.47 14.11 22.80
C TRP A 733 42.75 14.39 24.27
N PRO A 734 42.04 15.32 24.96
CA PRO A 734 42.22 15.52 26.40
C PRO A 734 41.95 14.26 27.25
N LYS A 735 41.28 13.24 26.69
CA LYS A 735 41.00 11.97 27.36
C LYS A 735 42.14 10.93 27.22
N PHE A 736 43.18 11.23 26.44
CA PHE A 736 44.32 10.36 26.12
C PHE A 736 45.64 10.89 26.69
N SER A 737 46.57 9.99 26.98
CA SER A 737 47.95 10.38 27.28
C SER A 737 48.73 10.61 25.99
N VAL A 738 49.81 11.39 26.07
CA VAL A 738 50.66 11.68 24.92
C VAL A 738 51.21 10.39 24.29
N ASP A 739 51.57 9.40 25.11
CA ASP A 739 52.13 8.11 24.66
C ASP A 739 51.13 7.20 23.92
N GLU A 740 49.84 7.43 24.13
CA GLU A 740 48.75 6.71 23.46
C GLU A 740 48.48 7.25 22.05
N ILE A 741 48.82 8.52 21.81
CA ILE A 741 48.58 9.21 20.55
C ILE A 741 49.74 8.88 19.61
N LYS A 742 49.53 7.84 18.81
CA LYS A 742 50.49 7.39 17.81
C LYS A 742 50.00 7.78 16.43
N PHE A 743 50.73 8.65 15.76
CA PHE A 743 50.51 8.90 14.34
C PHE A 743 51.03 7.73 13.53
N GLY A 744 50.19 7.16 12.66
CA GLY A 744 50.65 6.19 11.66
C GLY A 744 51.75 6.79 10.78
N HIS A 745 52.59 5.95 10.18
CA HIS A 745 53.56 6.36 9.16
C HIS A 745 52.81 6.97 7.95
N GLY A 746 52.61 8.29 7.95
CA GLY A 746 51.82 8.96 6.91
C GLY A 746 51.16 10.30 7.28
N LEU A 747 51.47 10.90 8.44
CA LEU A 747 50.98 12.24 8.75
C LEU A 747 51.70 13.28 7.87
N THR A 748 50.99 13.92 6.95
CA THR A 748 51.54 14.98 6.09
C THR A 748 51.52 16.33 6.81
N ALA A 749 52.33 17.29 6.34
CA ALA A 749 52.34 18.66 6.86
C ALA A 749 50.91 19.26 6.86
N ASN A 750 50.13 19.06 5.80
CA ASN A 750 48.76 19.57 5.70
C ASN A 750 47.80 18.97 6.74
N ARG A 751 47.91 17.67 7.03
CA ARG A 751 47.12 17.03 8.09
C ARG A 751 47.53 17.51 9.47
N ALA A 752 48.84 17.65 9.71
CA ALA A 752 49.37 18.22 10.94
C ALA A 752 48.88 19.67 11.16
N ILE A 753 48.86 20.51 10.10
CA ILE A 753 48.32 21.87 10.15
C ILE A 753 46.84 21.84 10.53
N ALA A 754 46.05 20.93 9.95
CA ALA A 754 44.64 20.78 10.26
C ALA A 754 44.39 20.35 11.72
N LEU A 755 45.23 19.47 12.27
CA LEU A 755 45.18 19.07 13.68
C LEU A 755 45.44 20.26 14.63
N VAL A 756 46.52 21.01 14.38
CA VAL A 756 46.83 22.22 15.16
C VAL A 756 45.69 23.23 15.06
N ARG A 757 45.12 23.39 13.86
CA ARG A 757 43.97 24.28 13.65
C ARG A 757 42.78 23.90 14.50
N ALA A 758 42.36 22.64 14.44
CA ALA A 758 41.25 22.15 15.23
C ALA A 758 41.50 22.32 16.74
N ALA A 759 42.73 22.10 17.21
CA ALA A 759 43.08 22.22 18.63
C ALA A 759 43.02 23.67 19.12
N VAL A 760 43.49 24.61 18.29
CA VAL A 760 43.42 26.05 18.56
C VAL A 760 41.97 26.53 18.56
N GLU A 761 41.19 26.14 17.56
CA GLU A 761 39.77 26.52 17.45
C GLU A 761 38.92 25.95 18.60
N ALA A 762 39.24 24.74 19.09
CA ALA A 762 38.66 24.14 20.29
C ALA A 762 39.18 24.77 21.62
N LYS A 763 40.12 25.71 21.54
CA LYS A 763 40.77 26.39 22.69
C LYS A 763 41.51 25.44 23.64
N GLN A 764 42.10 24.37 23.11
CA GLN A 764 42.79 23.34 23.89
C GLN A 764 44.32 23.47 23.83
N VAL A 765 44.88 24.29 24.72
CA VAL A 765 46.34 24.57 24.80
C VAL A 765 47.17 23.28 24.93
N THR A 766 46.74 22.37 25.79
CA THR A 766 47.43 21.10 26.03
C THR A 766 47.46 20.22 24.79
N VAL A 767 46.39 20.23 23.99
CA VAL A 767 46.33 19.44 22.75
C VAL A 767 47.17 20.06 21.64
N VAL A 768 47.27 21.39 21.55
CA VAL A 768 48.23 22.05 20.65
C VAL A 768 49.66 21.61 20.97
N SER A 769 50.07 21.68 22.25
CA SER A 769 51.40 21.23 22.68
C SER A 769 51.62 19.75 22.35
N MET A 770 50.63 18.90 22.64
CA MET A 770 50.66 17.46 22.39
C MET A 770 50.85 17.15 20.90
N VAL A 771 50.07 17.77 20.00
CA VAL A 771 50.21 17.64 18.54
C VAL A 771 51.64 17.99 18.11
N LEU A 772 52.13 19.16 18.51
CA LEU A 772 53.47 19.64 18.12
C LEU A 772 54.60 18.76 18.66
N SER A 773 54.39 18.11 19.81
CA SER A 773 55.39 17.24 20.43
C SER A 773 55.39 15.82 19.84
N THR A 774 54.26 15.35 19.31
CA THR A 774 54.12 13.99 18.76
C THR A 774 54.34 13.90 17.25
N ILE A 775 54.23 14.99 16.49
CA ILE A 775 54.49 15.00 15.04
C ILE A 775 55.96 14.61 14.76
N ALA A 776 56.17 13.76 13.75
CA ALA A 776 57.50 13.36 13.31
C ALA A 776 58.38 14.57 12.96
N VAL A 777 59.66 14.51 13.36
CA VAL A 777 60.59 15.64 13.27
C VAL A 777 60.70 16.18 11.85
N ASP A 778 60.70 15.33 10.83
CA ASP A 778 60.75 15.71 9.41
C ASP A 778 59.53 16.53 8.95
N VAL A 779 58.34 16.18 9.41
CA VAL A 779 57.09 16.92 9.13
C VAL A 779 57.08 18.23 9.91
N ARG A 780 57.37 18.15 11.21
CA ARG A 780 57.41 19.29 12.13
C ARG A 780 58.42 20.35 11.67
N ASP A 781 59.58 19.91 11.20
CA ASP A 781 60.64 20.80 10.71
C ASP A 781 60.55 21.14 9.22
N SER A 782 59.51 20.71 8.52
CA SER A 782 59.30 21.10 7.13
C SER A 782 58.92 22.58 7.01
N ASN A 783 59.39 23.23 5.93
CA ASN A 783 58.98 24.60 5.62
C ASN A 783 57.49 24.71 5.26
N GLU A 784 56.90 23.64 4.72
CA GLU A 784 55.47 23.59 4.40
C GLU A 784 54.62 23.71 5.67
N PHE A 785 54.95 22.92 6.71
CA PHE A 785 54.27 22.98 8.00
C PHE A 785 54.38 24.36 8.65
N ALA A 786 55.60 24.91 8.74
CA ALA A 786 55.83 26.22 9.36
C ALA A 786 55.11 27.36 8.63
N ARG A 787 55.11 27.38 7.28
CA ARG A 787 54.34 28.36 6.48
C ARG A 787 52.83 28.21 6.68
N GLY A 788 52.33 26.98 6.76
CA GLY A 788 50.91 26.73 7.00
C GLY A 788 50.44 27.24 8.36
N LEU A 789 51.23 27.00 9.43
CA LEU A 789 50.94 27.55 10.76
C LEU A 789 51.01 29.08 10.78
N ALA A 790 51.98 29.69 10.12
CA ALA A 790 52.07 31.16 9.99
C ALA A 790 50.82 31.74 9.30
N GLY A 791 50.34 31.08 8.23
CA GLY A 791 49.13 31.45 7.52
C GLY A 791 47.84 31.30 8.35
N LEU A 792 47.78 30.34 9.28
CA LEU A 792 46.68 30.23 10.24
C LEU A 792 46.76 31.28 11.34
N ALA A 793 47.95 31.47 11.92
CA ALA A 793 48.19 32.45 12.96
C ALA A 793 47.79 33.87 12.51
N ARG A 794 48.00 34.22 11.23
CA ARG A 794 47.52 35.49 10.66
C ARG A 794 46.00 35.65 10.71
N ARG A 795 45.25 34.57 10.45
CA ARG A 795 43.78 34.55 10.32
C ARG A 795 43.05 34.41 11.65
N TRP A 796 43.71 33.90 12.68
CA TRP A 796 43.09 33.69 13.99
C TRP A 796 42.80 35.00 14.73
N GLN A 797 41.65 35.02 15.39
CA GLN A 797 41.30 36.05 16.37
C GLN A 797 42.25 35.99 17.58
N HIS A 798 42.31 37.07 18.36
CA HIS A 798 43.21 37.21 19.51
C HIS A 798 43.18 36.00 20.48
N VAL A 799 41.98 35.47 20.78
CA VAL A 799 41.81 34.32 21.69
C VAL A 799 42.46 33.05 21.11
N CYS A 800 42.28 32.77 19.82
CA CYS A 800 42.89 31.62 19.17
C CYS A 800 44.42 31.79 19.06
N LYS A 801 44.91 33.00 18.78
CA LYS A 801 46.35 33.31 18.79
C LYS A 801 46.99 33.00 20.15
N GLN A 802 46.35 33.40 21.26
CA GLN A 802 46.85 33.10 22.60
C GLN A 802 46.92 31.60 22.86
N VAL A 803 45.88 30.84 22.49
CA VAL A 803 45.88 29.37 22.63
C VAL A 803 47.02 28.75 21.83
N PHE A 804 47.24 29.20 20.59
CA PHE A 804 48.33 28.72 19.75
C PHE A 804 49.71 29.02 20.33
N VAL A 805 49.96 30.27 20.74
CA VAL A 805 51.24 30.68 21.34
C VAL A 805 51.51 29.92 22.63
N SER A 806 50.53 29.83 23.54
CA SER A 806 50.68 29.04 24.77
C SER A 806 50.94 27.56 24.49
N GLY A 807 50.31 26.99 23.46
CA GLY A 807 50.54 25.61 23.06
C GLY A 807 51.94 25.39 22.47
N MET A 808 52.45 26.35 21.69
CA MET A 808 53.82 26.36 21.16
C MET A 808 54.84 26.47 22.30
N ASP A 809 54.63 27.38 23.26
CA ASP A 809 55.52 27.57 24.42
C ASP A 809 55.59 26.33 25.31
N GLN A 810 54.48 25.58 25.40
CA GLN A 810 54.39 24.32 26.13
C GLN A 810 54.86 23.11 25.30
N SER A 811 55.16 23.29 24.01
CA SER A 811 55.61 22.19 23.15
C SER A 811 57.12 21.97 23.32
N GLU A 812 57.55 20.71 23.20
CA GLU A 812 58.98 20.38 23.13
C GLU A 812 59.54 20.61 21.71
N TRP A 813 59.20 21.73 21.07
CA TRP A 813 59.72 22.11 19.76
C TRP A 813 60.70 23.30 19.89
N PRO A 814 62.01 23.02 20.09
CA PRO A 814 63.02 24.06 20.18
C PRO A 814 62.99 24.95 18.93
N ASP A 815 62.97 26.27 19.15
CA ASP A 815 62.94 27.30 18.10
C ASP A 815 61.71 27.25 17.16
N GLY A 816 60.68 26.46 17.49
CA GLY A 816 59.47 26.32 16.67
C GLY A 816 58.80 27.66 16.39
N TRP A 817 58.71 28.53 17.41
CA TRP A 817 58.15 29.88 17.23
C TRP A 817 59.01 30.75 16.31
N ALA A 818 60.34 30.73 16.48
CA ALA A 818 61.25 31.47 15.60
C ALA A 818 61.10 31.04 14.14
N LYS A 819 60.90 29.73 13.91
CA LYS A 819 60.68 29.16 12.58
C LYS A 819 59.33 29.56 11.97
N VAL A 820 58.24 29.48 12.73
CA VAL A 820 56.92 29.96 12.28
C VAL A 820 56.96 31.49 12.03
N ALA A 821 57.60 32.24 12.91
CA ALA A 821 57.75 33.70 12.80
C ALA A 821 58.57 34.13 11.58
N SER A 822 59.58 33.34 11.16
CA SER A 822 60.35 33.61 9.94
C SER A 822 59.52 33.57 8.65
N HIS A 823 58.32 33.00 8.70
CA HIS A 823 57.36 32.94 7.59
C HIS A 823 56.17 33.89 7.74
N LEU A 824 56.07 34.63 8.86
CA LEU A 824 55.14 35.74 8.95
C LEU A 824 55.67 36.88 8.07
N PRO A 825 54.84 37.51 7.23
CA PRO A 825 55.26 38.69 6.50
C PRO A 825 55.73 39.73 7.51
N LEU A 826 56.88 40.35 7.23
CA LEU A 826 57.29 41.54 7.97
C LEU A 826 56.12 42.53 7.93
N PRO A 827 55.74 43.16 9.04
CA PRO A 827 54.74 44.22 8.99
C PRO A 827 55.19 45.17 7.89
N GLU A 828 54.37 45.33 6.85
CA GLU A 828 54.66 46.28 5.80
C GLU A 828 54.69 47.65 6.48
N ASP A 829 55.89 48.18 6.67
CA ASP A 829 56.13 49.50 7.23
C ASP A 829 55.50 50.53 6.27
N GLY A 830 54.19 50.82 6.39
CA GLY A 830 53.61 51.83 5.51
C GLY A 830 52.11 52.00 5.32
N GLU A 831 51.20 51.34 6.07
CA GLU A 831 49.78 51.74 6.03
C GLU A 831 49.32 52.20 7.41
N GLU A 832 49.31 53.53 7.60
CA GLU A 832 48.61 54.21 8.68
C GLU A 832 47.14 53.80 8.66
N GLU A 833 46.65 53.23 9.77
CA GLU A 833 45.23 52.96 10.04
C GLU A 833 44.43 54.27 10.04
N ASP A 834 43.93 54.67 8.88
CA ASP A 834 42.80 55.59 8.79
C ASP A 834 41.53 54.80 8.40
N GLY A 835 40.57 54.74 9.33
CA GLY A 835 39.17 54.54 8.98
C GLY A 835 38.49 53.32 9.60
N VAL A 836 37.70 53.60 10.64
CA VAL A 836 36.62 52.75 11.15
C VAL A 836 35.67 52.40 10.00
N GLY A 837 35.84 51.22 9.41
CA GLY A 837 34.95 50.63 8.41
C GLY A 837 34.22 49.42 8.98
N HIS A 838 32.89 49.46 8.99
CA HIS A 838 32.00 48.38 9.38
C HIS A 838 32.41 47.02 8.77
N LEU A 839 32.64 46.02 9.62
CA LEU A 839 32.79 44.62 9.23
C LEU A 839 31.44 44.06 8.77
N SER A 840 31.19 44.17 7.46
CA SER A 840 30.16 43.42 6.73
C SER A 840 30.62 41.98 6.53
N SER A 841 29.76 41.04 6.91
CA SER A 841 29.72 39.61 6.54
C SER A 841 30.94 39.04 5.79
N CYS A 842 31.77 38.26 6.51
CA CYS A 842 32.65 37.29 5.85
C CYS A 842 31.78 36.24 5.15
N GLU A 843 31.73 36.31 3.82
CA GLU A 843 31.28 35.21 2.98
C GLU A 843 32.15 33.98 3.25
N VAL A 844 31.48 32.89 3.63
CA VAL A 844 32.04 31.56 3.80
C VAL A 844 32.45 31.06 2.41
N PHE A 845 33.75 31.03 2.14
CA PHE A 845 34.29 30.31 0.99
C PHE A 845 34.30 28.81 1.32
N ASP A 846 33.31 28.09 0.79
CA ASP A 846 33.37 26.65 0.53
C ASP A 846 34.45 26.40 -0.53
N LEU A 847 35.65 26.04 -0.06
CA LEU A 847 36.64 25.35 -0.87
C LEU A 847 37.00 24.08 -0.11
N PHE A 848 36.85 22.94 -0.81
CA PHE A 848 37.05 21.55 -0.40
C PHE A 848 35.78 20.80 0.06
N GLY A 849 35.04 20.31 -0.94
CA GLY A 849 34.36 19.01 -0.89
C GLY A 849 35.25 17.92 -1.46
#